data_AF-A0AAW0G789-F1
#
_entry.id   AF-A0AAW0G789-F1
#
_cell.length_a   1.000
_cell.length_b   1.000
_cell.length_c   1.000
_cell.angle_alpha   90.00
_cell.angle_beta   90.00
_cell.angle_gamma   90.00
#
_symmetry.space_group_name_H-M   'P 1'
#
loop_
_entity.id
_entity.type
_entity.pdbx_description
1 polymer ?
#
loop_
_entity_poly.entity_id
_entity_poly.type
_entity_poly.pdbx_seq_one_letter_code
_entity_poly.pdbx_strand_id
1 'polypeptide(L)'
;MSKSQPEISGDRLSSDVANYMCKLFKHSLAVTTLHPNPPVTPVQPPGWSEELLVTCQNTVRTLVVAFTNIEYISWDFADYCADCKRSALGCGGNPKKEEDILHRWPPEYHPTVRVNRPQVFADPSGRIISWILPSIIPPAYQDMLHEAVQILQPWFDKRFHAPEDGGSWRNNSIYFDADNDYISTGLINVSAAWYMAGHKGPAHTTPLLQRLEGHEFLSLAREPFAVMSSILAITHPKQYNMAKQMKERLMTSGQCTEALQRWPMVFTAISVITNRESPYHRDLHEGWQWFDFLVSFGPYKYAPLYLANLGVRVDNPPGTICLFGGKAILHGVRRVSPRITLALYMRQNIQEELGIQSAGWMTQQEYDLYVGIVQELFFLLSLNMAGGKRSKEQYVDDALNDVYLESSLRSKHKRKRKLQKIPLTHERYEGNTVQNLPVPLPDVSFPDGFEDEWLEPEHHDLGRLPVRSNNQNDLLREFIACRDRILRIITERDAPPVLQVCGTCNSATLSNPMQWRCHSCFGEPVYCSQCIRKSHQNLPFHTVSRWDGNAFHRSSLSKAGLTLNLGHCGKLCPAYYGQHGIDGWDPLGNSDAMDVDQDSTTIDLPDVSSEGLPPDPSPDGIHPAASGTQYPIHKSIDAFLDVDSDEEDDWRDPTTGGIPLRAKKPDRSYDIHHCPLITAVHATGVHELRIRPCRCDIGRDIPIFDQMLYMGLYPASSKKTRTVFTFEALHDYDIENLETKASAAKHYDKLTRLTANAFPTMVPGRYRELLRIAREWRNLKARQRAGYAYQSADDIGPGGLALFCPTCPQPGINLPDDWKEDPDQTKYMRTLLADGNFKQDHLVMKYDSDDVPLSDGHGYMVTRAPFNVYLDATSDPVNLEPSCHEHRAVTQQNKSHAHLDVTGIGAIACGRHGCFYPHSTVNFRKGEGQRYMDYAFIQAILYIRGLLVVLMLYDIMCQFWVNFLKRLLGMPPHLQLPEGIDFKRGIGLFHVHGHVKECFA
;
A
#
# COMPACT_ATOMS: atom_id res chain seq x y z
N MET A 1 19.12 40.35 -41.82
CA MET A 1 19.59 40.97 -40.56
C MET A 1 18.54 40.75 -39.49
N SER A 2 18.74 39.76 -38.62
CA SER A 2 18.18 39.76 -37.25
C SER A 2 19.18 38.99 -36.40
N LYS A 3 19.95 39.73 -35.60
CA LYS A 3 20.98 39.17 -34.72
C LYS A 3 20.31 38.24 -33.72
N SER A 4 20.62 36.94 -33.79
CA SER A 4 20.37 36.01 -32.70
C SER A 4 21.08 36.53 -31.45
N GLN A 5 20.33 36.92 -30.43
CA GLN A 5 20.90 37.20 -29.12
C GLN A 5 21.55 35.91 -28.58
N PRO A 6 22.71 35.99 -27.91
CA PRO A 6 23.34 34.81 -27.35
C PRO A 6 22.46 34.27 -26.23
N GLU A 7 22.10 32.97 -26.30
CA GLU A 7 21.47 32.26 -25.20
C GLU A 7 22.31 32.46 -23.94
N ILE A 8 21.76 33.21 -22.98
CA ILE A 8 22.35 33.32 -21.64
C ILE A 8 22.30 31.91 -21.05
N SER A 9 23.44 31.28 -20.77
CA SER A 9 23.49 29.98 -20.09
C SER A 9 22.66 30.01 -18.80
N GLY A 10 21.92 28.95 -18.51
CA GLY A 10 21.01 28.89 -17.35
C GLY A 10 21.68 29.25 -16.01
N ASP A 11 22.97 28.99 -15.90
CA ASP A 11 23.80 29.24 -14.71
C ASP A 11 24.00 30.74 -14.39
N ARG A 12 24.01 31.59 -15.42
CA ARG A 12 24.21 33.04 -15.26
C ARG A 12 22.96 33.71 -14.69
N LEU A 13 21.77 33.31 -15.13
CA LEU A 13 20.52 33.88 -14.63
C LEU A 13 20.32 33.57 -13.14
N SER A 14 20.48 32.31 -12.70
CA SER A 14 20.31 31.95 -11.30
C SER A 14 21.25 32.74 -10.38
N SER A 15 22.51 32.94 -10.80
CA SER A 15 23.48 33.72 -10.03
C SER A 15 23.12 35.21 -9.98
N ASP A 16 22.67 35.79 -11.10
CA ASP A 16 22.32 37.21 -11.19
C ASP A 16 21.04 37.51 -10.37
N VAL A 17 20.03 36.64 -10.44
CA VAL A 17 18.79 36.72 -9.63
C VAL A 17 19.11 36.59 -8.14
N ALA A 18 19.95 35.64 -7.74
CA ALA A 18 20.35 35.47 -6.34
C ALA A 18 21.08 36.71 -5.81
N ASN A 19 22.02 37.26 -6.57
CA ASN A 19 22.73 38.47 -6.20
C ASN A 19 21.79 39.68 -6.04
N TYR A 20 20.83 39.85 -6.96
CA TYR A 20 19.85 40.92 -6.89
C TYR A 20 18.92 40.76 -5.68
N MET A 21 18.32 39.58 -5.51
CA MET A 21 17.40 39.29 -4.40
C MET A 21 18.09 39.39 -3.04
N CYS A 22 19.33 38.93 -2.89
CA CYS A 22 20.09 39.10 -1.65
C CYS A 22 20.31 40.58 -1.29
N LYS A 23 20.68 41.42 -2.27
CA LYS A 23 20.81 42.87 -2.04
C LYS A 23 19.47 43.50 -1.66
N LEU A 24 18.40 43.11 -2.35
CA LEU A 24 17.05 43.61 -2.11
C LEU A 24 16.56 43.20 -0.73
N PHE A 25 16.79 41.96 -0.31
CA PHE A 25 16.45 41.46 1.02
C PHE A 25 17.18 42.24 2.11
N LYS A 26 18.49 42.48 1.96
CA LYS A 26 19.26 43.30 2.92
C LYS A 26 18.70 44.72 3.03
N HIS A 27 18.40 45.35 1.89
CA HIS A 27 17.78 46.69 1.87
C HIS A 27 16.40 46.68 2.54
N SER A 28 15.49 45.80 2.10
CA SER A 28 14.12 45.72 2.60
C SER A 28 14.06 45.37 4.08
N LEU A 29 14.91 44.46 4.56
CA LEU A 29 14.99 44.13 5.98
C LEU A 29 15.48 45.35 6.79
N ALA A 30 16.55 46.01 6.36
CA ALA A 30 17.09 47.19 7.03
C ALA A 30 16.07 48.34 7.11
N VAL A 31 15.30 48.55 6.05
CA VAL A 31 14.19 49.53 6.03
C VAL A 31 13.08 49.11 7.00
N THR A 32 12.67 47.85 6.97
CA THR A 32 11.59 47.32 7.83
C THR A 32 11.95 47.36 9.31
N THR A 33 13.23 47.13 9.65
CA THR A 33 13.72 47.15 11.02
C THR A 33 14.25 48.52 11.47
N LEU A 34 14.00 49.58 10.69
CA LEU A 34 14.40 50.97 10.99
C LEU A 34 15.92 51.14 11.25
N HIS A 35 16.75 50.45 10.46
CA HIS A 35 18.20 50.58 10.56
C HIS A 35 18.65 52.02 10.23
N PRO A 36 19.56 52.64 11.02
CA PRO A 36 19.91 54.06 10.87
C PRO A 36 20.52 54.40 9.51
N ASN A 37 21.17 53.43 8.85
CA ASN A 37 21.72 53.56 7.50
C ASN A 37 21.33 52.33 6.67
N PRO A 38 20.15 52.29 6.01
CA PRO A 38 19.79 51.16 5.17
C PRO A 38 20.72 51.09 3.94
N PRO A 39 21.11 49.89 3.47
CA PRO A 39 21.80 49.74 2.20
C PRO A 39 21.05 50.44 1.06
N VAL A 40 21.73 50.90 0.01
CA VAL A 40 21.06 51.53 -1.14
C VAL A 40 20.13 50.52 -1.83
N THR A 41 18.93 50.97 -2.24
CA THR A 41 18.01 50.15 -3.04
C THR A 41 18.74 49.61 -4.28
N PRO A 42 18.75 48.29 -4.50
CA PRO A 42 19.47 47.74 -5.63
C PRO A 42 18.84 48.21 -6.95
N VAL A 43 19.71 48.65 -7.87
CA VAL A 43 19.31 49.06 -9.22
C VAL A 43 18.73 47.86 -9.96
N GLN A 44 17.61 48.06 -10.66
CA GLN A 44 16.99 47.02 -11.48
C GLN A 44 17.95 46.56 -12.58
N PRO A 45 18.19 45.24 -12.72
CA PRO A 45 19.05 44.71 -13.76
C PRO A 45 18.48 45.03 -15.16
N PRO A 46 19.32 45.52 -16.10
CA PRO A 46 18.87 45.84 -17.44
C PRO A 46 18.50 44.58 -18.23
N GLY A 47 17.34 44.61 -18.89
CA GLY A 47 16.89 43.54 -19.80
C GLY A 47 16.14 42.38 -19.14
N TRP A 48 15.81 42.48 -17.84
CA TRP A 48 14.89 41.53 -17.20
C TRP A 48 13.44 41.89 -17.50
N SER A 49 12.58 40.88 -17.56
CA SER A 49 11.13 41.07 -17.68
C SER A 49 10.58 41.77 -16.45
N GLU A 50 9.52 42.56 -16.64
CA GLU A 50 8.79 43.18 -15.53
C GLU A 50 8.27 42.13 -14.54
N GLU A 51 7.79 41.00 -15.06
CA GLU A 51 7.30 39.88 -14.28
C GLU A 51 8.37 39.28 -13.36
N LEU A 52 9.59 39.06 -13.85
CA LEU A 52 10.71 38.57 -13.03
C LEU A 52 11.07 39.56 -11.91
N LEU A 53 11.08 40.87 -12.22
CA LEU A 53 11.38 41.92 -11.25
C LEU A 53 10.31 41.99 -10.14
N VAL A 54 9.03 41.98 -10.52
CA VAL A 54 7.91 41.99 -9.57
C VAL A 54 7.92 40.73 -8.70
N THR A 55 8.19 39.58 -9.31
CA THR A 55 8.31 38.30 -8.58
C THR A 55 9.45 38.33 -7.57
N CYS A 56 10.63 38.84 -7.95
CA CYS A 56 11.76 39.01 -7.02
C CYS A 56 11.40 39.91 -5.83
N GLN A 57 10.72 41.04 -6.09
CA GLN A 57 10.31 41.98 -5.05
C GLN A 57 9.29 41.36 -4.07
N ASN A 58 8.25 40.69 -4.59
CA ASN A 58 7.24 40.05 -3.76
C ASN A 58 7.79 38.87 -2.95
N THR A 59 8.70 38.09 -3.56
CA THR A 59 9.41 37.01 -2.87
C THR A 59 10.24 37.56 -1.71
N VAL A 60 11.00 38.63 -1.94
CA VAL A 60 11.80 39.29 -0.88
C VAL A 60 10.92 39.86 0.23
N ARG A 61 9.79 40.52 -0.10
CA ARG A 61 8.84 41.01 0.91
C ARG A 61 8.36 39.87 1.81
N THR A 62 7.96 38.75 1.22
CA THR A 62 7.51 37.56 1.95
C THR A 62 8.58 37.00 2.87
N LEU A 63 9.83 36.96 2.40
CA LEU A 63 10.98 36.53 3.20
C LEU A 63 11.26 37.47 4.38
N VAL A 64 11.14 38.79 4.19
CA VAL A 64 11.29 39.77 5.27
C VAL A 64 10.19 39.59 6.33
N VAL A 65 8.95 39.37 5.90
CA VAL A 65 7.84 39.07 6.82
C VAL A 65 8.08 37.77 7.60
N ALA A 66 8.56 36.72 6.93
CA ALA A 66 8.89 35.46 7.60
C ALA A 66 10.00 35.66 8.64
N PHE A 67 11.08 36.37 8.27
CA PHE A 67 12.23 36.61 9.14
C PHE A 67 11.90 37.52 10.33
N THR A 68 10.92 38.40 10.20
CA THR A 68 10.44 39.23 11.33
C THR A 68 9.43 38.48 12.21
N ASN A 69 9.00 37.29 11.79
CA ASN A 69 8.06 36.42 12.50
C ASN A 69 8.70 35.09 12.88
N ILE A 70 9.76 35.16 13.70
CA ILE A 70 10.45 33.98 14.25
C ILE A 70 9.68 33.48 15.47
N GLU A 71 9.50 32.17 15.53
CA GLU A 71 8.99 31.44 16.69
C GLU A 71 10.05 30.46 17.20
N TYR A 72 10.27 30.46 18.52
CA TYR A 72 11.29 29.63 19.15
C TYR A 72 10.64 28.39 19.76
N ILE A 73 11.21 27.23 19.47
CA ILE A 73 10.89 25.99 20.18
C ILE A 73 11.61 25.95 21.53
N SER A 74 11.15 25.09 22.44
CA SER A 74 11.66 25.00 23.81
C SER A 74 12.93 24.17 23.98
N TRP A 75 13.32 23.41 22.96
CA TRP A 75 14.37 22.38 23.01
C TRP A 75 15.51 22.66 22.03
N ASP A 76 16.73 22.24 22.39
CA ASP A 76 17.90 22.40 21.53
C ASP A 76 17.85 21.41 20.36
N PHE A 77 17.76 21.97 19.14
CA PHE A 77 17.53 21.15 17.96
C PHE A 77 18.77 20.34 17.56
N ALA A 78 19.97 20.79 17.93
CA ALA A 78 21.20 20.05 17.64
C ALA A 78 21.35 18.84 18.56
N ASP A 79 20.98 18.95 19.84
CA ASP A 79 20.95 17.81 20.78
C ASP A 79 19.96 16.75 20.33
N TYR A 80 18.77 17.17 19.89
CA TYR A 80 17.81 16.27 19.25
C TYR A 80 18.39 15.58 18.01
N CYS A 81 19.04 16.32 17.11
CA CYS A 81 19.67 15.74 15.94
C CYS A 81 20.81 14.77 16.32
N ALA A 82 21.56 15.06 17.39
CA ALA A 82 22.62 14.18 17.90
C ALA A 82 22.04 12.87 18.47
N ASP A 83 20.89 12.94 19.13
CA ASP A 83 20.16 11.76 19.60
C ASP A 83 19.62 10.92 18.44
N CYS A 84 19.06 11.57 17.42
CA CYS A 84 18.65 10.90 16.19
C CYS A 84 19.84 10.17 15.53
N LYS A 85 21.03 10.78 15.51
CA LYS A 85 22.27 10.18 14.97
C LYS A 85 22.78 8.99 15.79
N ARG A 86 22.74 9.08 17.13
CA ARG A 86 23.24 8.03 18.04
C ARG A 86 22.41 6.74 17.98
N SER A 87 21.16 6.83 17.53
CA SER A 87 20.36 5.65 17.21
C SER A 87 20.89 4.97 15.94
N ALA A 88 21.82 4.02 16.07
CA ALA A 88 22.41 3.31 14.93
C ALA A 88 21.31 2.60 14.10
N LEU A 89 21.28 2.88 12.79
CA LEU A 89 20.21 2.63 11.79
C LEU A 89 19.06 3.66 11.82
N GLY A 90 19.07 4.55 10.82
CA GLY A 90 18.30 5.80 10.72
C GLY A 90 16.82 5.74 11.12
N CYS A 91 16.41 6.75 11.86
CA CYS A 91 15.11 6.84 12.53
C CYS A 91 13.88 6.83 11.58
N GLY A 92 14.01 7.12 10.29
CA GLY A 92 12.86 7.24 9.37
C GLY A 92 12.06 5.95 9.02
N GLY A 93 12.44 4.78 9.54
CA GLY A 93 11.79 3.49 9.21
C GLY A 93 11.48 2.58 10.41
N ASN A 94 11.72 3.02 11.65
CA ASN A 94 11.48 2.23 12.85
C ASN A 94 10.51 2.99 13.79
N PRO A 95 9.22 2.62 13.81
CA PRO A 95 8.19 3.32 14.59
C PRO A 95 8.50 3.39 16.09
N LYS A 96 9.07 2.32 16.66
CA LYS A 96 9.42 2.27 18.09
C LYS A 96 10.53 3.26 18.45
N LYS A 97 11.52 3.44 17.56
CA LYS A 97 12.57 4.45 17.76
C LYS A 97 12.06 5.88 17.59
N GLU A 98 11.15 6.12 16.64
CA GLU A 98 10.51 7.44 16.52
C GLU A 98 9.66 7.75 17.76
N GLU A 99 8.99 6.75 18.33
CA GLU A 99 8.27 6.88 19.61
C GLU A 99 9.23 7.18 20.78
N ASP A 100 10.35 6.48 20.90
CA ASP A 100 11.38 6.77 21.92
C ASP A 100 11.95 8.20 21.77
N ILE A 101 12.19 8.64 20.54
CA ILE A 101 12.66 10.00 20.23
C ILE A 101 11.58 11.02 20.61
N LEU A 102 10.31 10.79 20.25
CA LEU A 102 9.18 11.65 20.59
C LEU A 102 8.90 11.69 22.11
N HIS A 103 9.17 10.62 22.84
CA HIS A 103 9.07 10.62 24.31
C HIS A 103 10.13 11.52 24.95
N ARG A 104 11.36 11.50 24.42
CA ARG A 104 12.45 12.34 24.92
C ARG A 104 12.32 13.79 24.46
N TRP A 105 11.79 13.97 23.27
CA TRP A 105 11.63 15.26 22.60
C TRP A 105 10.19 15.41 22.09
N PRO A 106 9.22 15.69 22.99
CA PRO A 106 7.82 15.77 22.63
C PRO A 106 7.53 16.93 21.66
N PRO A 107 6.46 16.85 20.86
CA PRO A 107 6.07 17.93 19.96
C PRO A 107 5.93 19.25 20.71
N GLU A 108 6.58 20.30 20.20
CA GLU A 108 6.55 21.64 20.82
C GLU A 108 5.11 22.13 21.02
N TYR A 109 4.26 21.92 20.01
CA TYR A 109 2.87 22.35 20.04
C TYR A 109 1.92 21.16 20.12
N HIS A 110 1.20 21.04 21.24
CA HIS A 110 0.12 20.06 21.41
C HIS A 110 -1.13 20.71 22.04
N PRO A 111 -2.32 20.69 21.39
CA PRO A 111 -2.57 20.14 20.06
C PRO A 111 -1.84 20.91 18.96
N THR A 112 -1.69 20.28 17.79
CA THR A 112 -0.93 20.81 16.64
C THR A 112 -1.32 22.25 16.29
N VAL A 113 -0.32 23.15 16.16
CA VAL A 113 -0.53 24.55 15.77
C VAL A 113 -0.64 24.67 14.25
N ARG A 114 -1.59 25.49 13.81
CA ARG A 114 -1.84 25.78 12.40
C ARG A 114 -1.05 27.01 11.96
N VAL A 115 -0.25 26.87 10.89
CA VAL A 115 0.55 27.94 10.29
C VAL A 115 0.02 28.26 8.89
N ASN A 116 -0.34 29.52 8.68
CA ASN A 116 -0.95 30.02 7.44
C ASN A 116 -0.35 31.35 6.97
N ARG A 117 0.74 31.81 7.59
CA ARG A 117 1.44 33.06 7.29
C ARG A 117 2.95 32.82 7.19
N PRO A 118 3.73 33.71 6.54
CA PRO A 118 5.17 33.56 6.47
C PRO A 118 5.78 33.48 7.88
N GLN A 119 6.57 32.44 8.15
CA GLN A 119 7.04 32.12 9.50
C GLN A 119 8.39 31.40 9.49
N VAL A 120 9.22 31.70 10.48
CA VAL A 120 10.48 31.00 10.74
C VAL A 120 10.40 30.30 12.09
N PHE A 121 10.90 29.07 12.17
CA PHE A 121 11.10 28.35 13.43
C PHE A 121 12.58 28.28 13.78
N ALA A 122 12.93 28.53 15.04
CA ALA A 122 14.30 28.48 15.55
C ALA A 122 14.38 27.78 16.92
N ASP A 123 15.56 27.30 17.30
CA ASP A 123 15.81 26.74 18.64
C ASP A 123 16.30 27.80 19.65
N PRO A 124 16.40 27.49 20.95
CA PRO A 124 16.88 28.44 21.97
C PRO A 124 18.33 28.92 21.75
N SER A 125 19.13 28.15 21.01
CA SER A 125 20.49 28.50 20.59
C SER A 125 20.50 29.42 19.36
N GLY A 126 19.33 29.82 18.87
CA GLY A 126 19.14 30.67 17.70
C GLY A 126 19.36 29.93 16.36
N ARG A 127 19.43 28.60 16.34
CA ARG A 127 19.56 27.84 15.08
C ARG A 127 18.23 27.86 14.35
N ILE A 128 18.26 28.22 13.07
CA ILE A 128 17.07 28.25 12.22
C ILE A 128 16.74 26.81 11.79
N ILE A 129 15.52 26.38 12.07
CA ILE A 129 15.03 25.02 11.86
C ILE A 129 14.23 24.92 10.55
N SER A 130 13.37 25.90 10.28
CA SER A 130 12.48 25.88 9.12
C SER A 130 12.01 27.29 8.72
N TRP A 131 11.76 27.47 7.42
CA TRP A 131 11.03 28.60 6.85
C TRP A 131 9.76 28.12 6.16
N ILE A 132 8.62 28.69 6.53
CA ILE A 132 7.32 28.43 5.91
C ILE A 132 6.90 29.68 5.14
N LEU A 133 6.72 29.55 3.82
CA LEU A 133 6.49 30.68 2.91
C LEU A 133 5.21 30.43 2.08
N PRO A 134 4.02 30.68 2.65
CA PRO A 134 2.75 30.44 1.97
C PRO A 134 2.59 31.26 0.69
N SER A 135 2.16 30.61 -0.39
CA SER A 135 1.86 31.22 -1.71
C SER A 135 2.93 32.20 -2.23
N ILE A 136 4.21 31.90 -1.98
CA ILE A 136 5.33 32.73 -2.42
C ILE A 136 5.59 32.64 -3.93
N ILE A 137 5.22 31.53 -4.57
CA ILE A 137 5.29 31.38 -6.03
C ILE A 137 4.01 31.96 -6.67
N PRO A 138 4.11 33.00 -7.51
CA PRO A 138 2.93 33.64 -8.11
C PRO A 138 2.24 32.72 -9.12
N PRO A 139 0.92 32.91 -9.39
CA PRO A 139 0.16 32.08 -10.32
C PRO A 139 0.81 31.89 -11.68
N ALA A 140 1.34 32.95 -12.30
CA ALA A 140 1.99 32.86 -13.59
C ALA A 140 3.20 31.91 -13.60
N TYR A 141 3.97 31.87 -12.52
CA TYR A 141 5.07 30.91 -12.38
C TYR A 141 4.57 29.50 -12.05
N GLN A 142 3.42 29.36 -11.39
CA GLN A 142 2.77 28.06 -11.22
C GLN A 142 2.29 27.50 -12.57
N ASP A 143 1.78 28.36 -13.46
CA ASP A 143 1.36 27.98 -14.82
C ASP A 143 2.58 27.54 -15.65
N MET A 144 3.68 28.31 -15.65
CA MET A 144 4.94 27.90 -16.30
C MET A 144 5.46 26.56 -15.79
N LEU A 145 5.42 26.34 -14.47
CA LEU A 145 5.83 25.08 -13.87
C LEU A 145 4.88 23.93 -14.23
N HIS A 146 3.58 24.19 -14.35
CA HIS A 146 2.60 23.20 -14.79
C HIS A 146 2.85 22.79 -16.24
N GLU A 147 3.02 23.75 -17.15
CA GLU A 147 3.38 23.49 -18.55
C GLU A 147 4.69 22.71 -18.68
N ALA A 148 5.71 23.09 -17.90
CA ALA A 148 6.97 22.37 -17.88
C ALA A 148 6.79 20.91 -17.43
N VAL A 149 5.98 20.66 -16.39
CA VAL A 149 5.69 19.29 -15.91
C VAL A 149 4.83 18.51 -16.90
N GLN A 150 3.96 19.16 -17.68
CA GLN A 150 3.18 18.50 -18.74
C GLN A 150 4.07 17.86 -19.82
N ILE A 151 5.22 18.45 -20.14
CA ILE A 151 6.18 17.84 -21.09
C ILE A 151 6.70 16.49 -20.57
N LEU A 152 6.75 16.30 -19.25
CA LEU A 152 7.26 15.09 -18.62
C LEU A 152 6.22 13.97 -18.53
N GLN A 153 5.00 14.17 -19.02
CA GLN A 153 3.90 13.19 -18.95
C GLN A 153 4.28 11.76 -19.39
N PRO A 154 5.01 11.55 -20.51
CA PRO A 154 5.41 10.21 -20.94
C PRO A 154 6.42 9.53 -20.01
N TRP A 155 7.04 10.27 -19.11
CA TRP A 155 8.15 9.83 -18.26
C TRP A 155 7.74 9.52 -16.82
N PHE A 156 6.47 9.74 -16.45
CA PHE A 156 5.99 9.35 -15.12
C PHE A 156 6.11 7.84 -14.93
N ASP A 157 6.83 7.43 -13.87
CA ASP A 157 6.89 6.01 -13.53
C ASP A 157 5.54 5.58 -12.96
N LYS A 158 4.74 4.91 -13.81
CA LYS A 158 3.45 4.32 -13.45
C LYS A 158 3.58 2.91 -12.87
N ARG A 159 4.81 2.39 -12.68
CA ARG A 159 5.05 1.10 -12.02
C ARG A 159 4.94 1.27 -10.51
N PHE A 160 3.72 1.44 -10.06
CA PHE A 160 3.41 1.42 -8.64
C PHE A 160 3.37 -0.02 -8.15
N HIS A 161 4.07 -0.28 -7.06
CA HIS A 161 3.93 -1.50 -6.31
C HIS A 161 2.56 -1.52 -5.67
N ALA A 162 1.85 -2.65 -5.75
CA ALA A 162 0.69 -2.85 -4.91
C ALA A 162 1.17 -2.82 -3.43
N PRO A 163 0.29 -2.51 -2.44
CA PRO A 163 0.67 -2.30 -1.04
C PRO A 163 1.47 -3.39 -0.31
N GLU A 164 1.67 -4.47 -1.02
CA GLU A 164 1.84 -5.84 -0.60
C GLU A 164 3.05 -6.47 -1.35
N ASP A 165 3.58 -5.78 -2.38
CA ASP A 165 4.81 -6.13 -3.12
C ASP A 165 6.10 -5.72 -2.38
N GLY A 166 5.99 -5.29 -1.12
CA GLY A 166 7.15 -4.82 -0.33
C GLY A 166 7.78 -3.53 -0.85
N GLY A 167 7.02 -2.73 -1.60
CA GLY A 167 7.47 -1.44 -2.13
C GLY A 167 7.61 -0.37 -1.04
N SER A 168 8.60 0.52 -1.20
CA SER A 168 8.66 1.75 -0.41
C SER A 168 7.37 2.55 -0.59
N TRP A 169 6.90 3.27 0.45
CA TRP A 169 5.74 4.16 0.35
C TRP A 169 5.84 5.14 -0.82
N ARG A 170 7.07 5.45 -1.26
CA ARG A 170 7.35 6.33 -2.41
C ARG A 170 6.80 5.82 -3.74
N ASN A 171 6.63 4.50 -3.88
CA ASN A 171 6.22 3.82 -5.11
C ASN A 171 5.01 2.90 -4.88
N ASN A 172 4.33 3.00 -3.74
CA ASN A 172 3.21 2.13 -3.38
C ASN A 172 1.89 2.79 -3.81
N SER A 173 1.09 2.06 -4.61
CA SER A 173 -0.11 2.55 -5.26
C SER A 173 -1.15 3.12 -4.29
N ILE A 174 -1.19 2.66 -3.03
CA ILE A 174 -2.14 3.19 -2.04
C ILE A 174 -1.95 4.67 -1.79
N TYR A 175 -0.74 5.20 -1.96
CA TYR A 175 -0.45 6.61 -1.70
C TYR A 175 -0.71 7.49 -2.91
N PHE A 176 -1.10 6.94 -4.05
CA PHE A 176 -1.36 7.71 -5.27
C PHE A 176 -2.86 7.74 -5.57
N ASP A 177 -3.37 8.89 -6.02
CA ASP A 177 -4.72 8.99 -6.57
C ASP A 177 -4.72 8.66 -8.07
N ALA A 178 -5.88 8.34 -8.65
CA ALA A 178 -5.99 8.05 -10.08
C ALA A 178 -5.56 9.24 -10.96
N ASP A 179 -5.18 8.95 -12.21
CA ASP A 179 -4.94 9.98 -13.22
C ASP A 179 -6.17 10.90 -13.32
N ASN A 180 -5.94 12.19 -13.56
CA ASN A 180 -6.98 13.20 -13.75
C ASN A 180 -6.66 14.11 -14.93
N ASP A 181 -7.65 14.89 -15.36
CA ASP A 181 -7.54 15.77 -16.53
C ASP A 181 -6.49 16.88 -16.39
N TYR A 182 -6.04 17.18 -15.17
CA TYR A 182 -5.06 18.23 -14.90
C TYR A 182 -3.61 17.73 -15.05
N ILE A 183 -3.30 16.54 -14.52
CA ILE A 183 -1.97 15.92 -14.58
C ILE A 183 -2.03 14.40 -14.34
N SER A 184 -1.19 13.60 -15.04
CA SER A 184 -1.04 12.17 -14.71
C SER A 184 -0.38 12.02 -13.33
N THR A 185 -0.74 10.94 -12.66
CA THR A 185 -0.19 10.50 -11.39
C THR A 185 1.14 9.80 -11.59
N GLY A 186 2.13 10.16 -10.78
CA GLY A 186 3.42 9.50 -10.76
C GLY A 186 4.53 10.24 -10.02
N LEU A 187 5.73 9.69 -10.17
CA LEU A 187 6.96 10.21 -9.61
C LEU A 187 8.04 10.22 -10.70
N ILE A 188 8.76 11.33 -10.81
CA ILE A 188 9.98 11.44 -11.63
C ILE A 188 11.08 12.02 -10.75
N ASN A 189 12.23 11.36 -10.73
CA ASN A 189 13.43 11.90 -10.09
C ASN A 189 14.39 12.36 -11.17
N VAL A 190 14.74 13.65 -11.15
CA VAL A 190 15.65 14.28 -12.11
C VAL A 190 16.84 14.82 -11.35
N SER A 191 18.04 14.46 -11.78
CA SER A 191 19.29 14.90 -11.17
C SER A 191 20.34 15.18 -12.23
N ALA A 192 20.96 16.36 -12.13
CA ALA A 192 22.08 16.75 -12.97
C ALA A 192 23.37 15.99 -12.64
N ALA A 193 23.50 15.52 -11.40
CA ALA A 193 24.63 14.72 -10.94
C ALA A 193 24.22 13.84 -9.76
N TRP A 194 24.43 12.52 -9.88
CA TRP A 194 24.21 11.55 -8.80
C TRP A 194 25.11 10.32 -8.94
N TYR A 195 25.44 9.66 -7.82
CA TYR A 195 26.12 8.36 -7.82
C TYR A 195 25.10 7.23 -7.73
N MET A 196 25.32 6.16 -8.52
CA MET A 196 24.48 4.95 -8.43
C MET A 196 24.70 4.25 -7.09
N ALA A 197 23.61 3.78 -6.47
CA ALA A 197 23.66 3.16 -5.16
C ALA A 197 24.54 1.89 -5.18
N GLY A 198 25.59 1.87 -4.33
CA GLY A 198 26.52 0.73 -4.24
C GLY A 198 27.68 0.76 -5.25
N HIS A 199 27.78 1.78 -6.11
CA HIS A 199 28.88 1.93 -7.06
C HIS A 199 29.93 2.95 -6.57
N LYS A 200 31.22 2.68 -6.81
CA LYS A 200 32.29 3.68 -6.75
C LYS A 200 32.62 4.07 -8.20
N GLY A 201 32.37 5.32 -8.60
CA GLY A 201 32.51 5.79 -9.99
C GLY A 201 32.15 7.27 -10.17
N PRO A 202 32.28 7.83 -11.38
CA PRO A 202 31.94 9.22 -11.66
C PRO A 202 30.44 9.49 -11.46
N ALA A 203 30.07 10.74 -11.22
CA ALA A 203 28.69 11.16 -11.14
C ALA A 203 28.02 10.98 -12.51
N HIS A 204 26.78 10.49 -12.49
CA HIS A 204 25.95 10.31 -13.67
C HIS A 204 24.85 11.37 -13.69
N THR A 205 24.25 11.60 -14.86
CA THR A 205 23.06 12.45 -15.01
C THR A 205 21.84 11.57 -15.26
N THR A 206 20.65 12.06 -14.95
CA THR A 206 19.41 11.31 -15.24
C THR A 206 19.19 11.21 -16.75
N PRO A 207 18.84 10.03 -17.31
CA PRO A 207 18.66 9.86 -18.76
C PRO A 207 17.70 10.86 -19.42
N LEU A 208 16.68 11.32 -18.69
CA LEU A 208 15.76 12.37 -19.15
C LEU A 208 16.48 13.65 -19.59
N LEU A 209 17.57 14.03 -18.93
CA LEU A 209 18.35 15.24 -19.25
C LEU A 209 19.20 15.12 -20.51
N GLN A 210 19.20 13.94 -21.15
CA GLN A 210 19.85 13.71 -22.45
C GLN A 210 18.84 13.75 -23.61
N ARG A 211 17.57 14.09 -23.32
CA ARG A 211 16.45 14.07 -24.26
C ARG A 211 15.87 15.48 -24.45
N LEU A 212 15.14 15.69 -25.54
CA LEU A 212 14.55 16.99 -25.87
C LEU A 212 13.56 17.45 -24.78
N GLU A 213 12.75 16.53 -24.28
CA GLU A 213 11.74 16.75 -23.25
C GLU A 213 12.37 17.28 -21.95
N GLY A 214 13.53 16.73 -21.56
CA GLY A 214 14.29 17.22 -20.42
C GLY A 214 14.87 18.62 -20.65
N HIS A 215 15.28 18.94 -21.88
CA HIS A 215 15.76 20.28 -22.21
C HIS A 215 14.63 21.31 -22.19
N GLU A 216 13.46 20.98 -22.75
CA GLU A 216 12.29 21.87 -22.78
C GLU A 216 11.74 22.12 -21.36
N PHE A 217 11.66 21.07 -20.53
CA PHE A 217 11.30 21.19 -19.11
C PHE A 217 12.19 22.20 -18.38
N LEU A 218 13.51 22.07 -18.51
CA LEU A 218 14.46 23.00 -17.85
C LEU A 218 14.41 24.40 -18.44
N SER A 219 14.11 24.54 -19.74
CA SER A 219 14.01 25.82 -20.43
C SER A 219 12.79 26.61 -19.96
N LEU A 220 11.61 25.98 -19.90
CA LEU A 220 10.36 26.61 -19.48
C LEU A 220 10.38 26.97 -17.99
N ALA A 221 10.89 26.08 -17.14
CA ALA A 221 10.94 26.30 -15.70
C ALA A 221 12.16 27.15 -15.24
N ARG A 222 12.92 27.73 -16.18
CA ARG A 222 14.19 28.41 -15.92
C ARG A 222 14.07 29.57 -14.92
N GLU A 223 13.12 30.49 -15.12
CA GLU A 223 12.93 31.64 -14.22
C GLU A 223 12.44 31.24 -12.82
N PRO A 224 11.38 30.40 -12.68
CA PRO A 224 10.97 29.89 -11.38
C PRO A 224 12.12 29.22 -10.60
N PHE A 225 12.93 28.41 -11.27
CA PHE A 225 14.07 27.72 -10.65
C PHE A 225 15.21 28.66 -10.23
N ALA A 226 15.43 29.75 -10.97
CA ALA A 226 16.37 30.80 -10.58
C ALA A 226 15.89 31.53 -9.31
N VAL A 227 14.59 31.84 -9.21
CA VAL A 227 13.99 32.44 -8.00
C VAL A 227 14.08 31.50 -6.80
N MET A 228 13.76 30.21 -6.96
CA MET A 228 13.89 29.21 -5.88
C MET A 228 15.33 29.08 -5.37
N SER A 229 16.31 29.07 -6.28
CA SER A 229 17.73 29.06 -5.88
C SER A 229 18.13 30.33 -5.11
N SER A 230 17.54 31.46 -5.46
CA SER A 230 17.74 32.75 -4.79
C SER A 230 17.12 32.80 -3.40
N ILE A 231 16.00 32.10 -3.18
CA ILE A 231 15.43 31.91 -1.85
C ILE A 231 16.42 31.17 -0.96
N LEU A 232 17.06 30.09 -1.44
CA LEU A 232 18.09 29.36 -0.67
C LEU A 232 19.31 30.24 -0.37
N ALA A 233 19.71 31.10 -1.31
CA ALA A 233 20.80 32.05 -1.12
C ALA A 233 20.55 33.01 0.05
N ILE A 234 19.27 33.34 0.31
CA ILE A 234 18.84 34.18 1.42
C ILE A 234 18.68 33.35 2.70
N THR A 235 17.91 32.27 2.66
CA THR A 235 17.51 31.51 3.87
C THR A 235 18.61 30.64 4.44
N HIS A 236 19.52 30.13 3.60
CA HIS A 236 20.64 29.28 4.00
C HIS A 236 21.91 29.51 3.14
N PRO A 237 22.53 30.70 3.21
CA PRO A 237 23.65 31.11 2.34
C PRO A 237 24.84 30.14 2.36
N LYS A 238 25.12 29.49 3.50
CA LYS A 238 26.16 28.46 3.61
C LYS A 238 25.91 27.26 2.70
N GLN A 239 24.66 26.80 2.63
CA GLN A 239 24.25 25.67 1.81
C GLN A 239 24.20 26.07 0.33
N TYR A 240 23.71 27.27 0.02
CA TYR A 240 23.77 27.83 -1.32
C TYR A 240 25.21 27.88 -1.87
N ASN A 241 26.15 28.40 -1.08
CA ASN A 241 27.56 28.49 -1.47
C ASN A 241 28.21 27.12 -1.61
N MET A 242 27.91 26.18 -0.70
CA MET A 242 28.36 24.78 -0.82
C MET A 242 27.86 24.16 -2.12
N ALA A 243 26.57 24.34 -2.44
CA ALA A 243 25.95 23.79 -3.64
C ALA A 243 26.52 24.40 -4.93
N LYS A 244 26.80 25.71 -4.93
CA LYS A 244 27.51 26.36 -6.03
C LYS A 244 28.92 25.77 -6.24
N GLN A 245 29.67 25.55 -5.17
CA GLN A 245 30.99 24.88 -5.24
C GLN A 245 30.87 23.45 -5.77
N MET A 246 29.83 22.71 -5.39
CA MET A 246 29.59 21.36 -5.91
C MET A 246 29.39 21.39 -7.43
N LYS A 247 28.54 22.30 -7.91
CA LYS A 247 28.30 22.50 -9.35
C LYS A 247 29.58 22.88 -10.09
N GLU A 248 30.36 23.83 -9.56
CA GLU A 248 31.64 24.26 -10.13
C GLU A 248 32.65 23.10 -10.21
N ARG A 249 32.83 22.33 -9.13
CA ARG A 249 33.77 21.18 -9.12
C ARG A 249 33.33 20.09 -10.08
N LEU A 250 32.04 19.78 -10.17
CA LEU A 250 31.52 18.82 -11.14
C LEU A 250 31.80 19.27 -12.58
N MET A 251 31.54 20.55 -12.87
CA MET A 251 31.84 21.16 -14.17
C MET A 251 33.34 21.09 -14.51
N THR A 252 34.23 21.42 -13.56
CA THR A 252 35.69 21.36 -13.76
C THR A 252 36.21 19.94 -13.89
N SER A 253 35.57 18.96 -13.25
CA SER A 253 35.96 17.55 -13.35
C SER A 253 35.62 16.89 -14.69
N GLY A 254 34.88 17.58 -15.57
CA GLY A 254 34.40 17.04 -16.85
C GLY A 254 33.24 16.04 -16.72
N GLN A 255 32.67 15.89 -15.52
CA GLN A 255 31.56 14.97 -15.26
C GLN A 255 30.22 15.71 -15.42
N CYS A 256 29.27 15.09 -16.12
CA CYS A 256 27.91 15.63 -16.31
C CYS A 256 27.84 17.06 -16.88
N THR A 257 28.91 17.54 -17.53
CA THR A 257 29.06 18.95 -17.95
C THR A 257 27.90 19.42 -18.83
N GLU A 258 27.46 18.59 -19.78
CA GLU A 258 26.37 18.94 -20.69
C GLU A 258 25.03 19.19 -19.95
N ALA A 259 24.68 18.34 -19.00
CA ALA A 259 23.46 18.49 -18.22
C ALA A 259 23.57 19.68 -17.25
N LEU A 260 24.74 19.85 -16.61
CA LEU A 260 24.99 20.93 -15.67
C LEU A 260 24.97 22.32 -16.32
N GLN A 261 25.36 22.44 -17.60
CA GLN A 261 25.26 23.70 -18.36
C GLN A 261 23.81 24.17 -18.56
N ARG A 262 22.87 23.24 -18.68
CA ARG A 262 21.44 23.51 -18.88
C ARG A 262 20.66 23.58 -17.56
N TRP A 263 21.25 23.09 -16.47
CA TRP A 263 20.63 23.03 -15.15
C TRP A 263 20.45 24.43 -14.53
N PRO A 264 19.20 24.94 -14.39
CA PRO A 264 18.94 26.35 -14.05
C PRO A 264 18.85 26.61 -12.55
N MET A 265 19.16 25.62 -11.70
CA MET A 265 19.07 25.72 -10.24
C MET A 265 20.37 25.32 -9.54
N VAL A 266 20.46 25.66 -8.25
CA VAL A 266 21.61 25.33 -7.39
C VAL A 266 21.52 23.93 -6.76
N PHE A 267 20.32 23.38 -6.61
CA PHE A 267 20.07 22.02 -6.11
C PHE A 267 20.65 20.97 -7.07
N THR A 268 21.07 19.80 -6.59
CA THR A 268 21.62 18.76 -7.50
C THR A 268 20.55 17.79 -8.01
N ALA A 269 19.37 17.79 -7.39
CA ALA A 269 18.25 16.94 -7.77
C ALA A 269 16.89 17.60 -7.49
N ILE A 270 15.88 17.15 -8.23
CA ILE A 270 14.47 17.50 -8.07
C ILE A 270 13.62 16.23 -8.24
N SER A 271 12.65 16.01 -7.36
CA SER A 271 11.58 15.05 -7.54
C SER A 271 10.31 15.77 -7.94
N VAL A 272 9.72 15.37 -9.07
CA VAL A 272 8.39 15.78 -9.51
C VAL A 272 7.40 14.72 -9.04
N ILE A 273 6.53 15.08 -8.10
CA ILE A 273 5.57 14.18 -7.45
C ILE A 273 4.17 14.67 -7.77
N THR A 274 3.33 13.83 -8.36
CA THR A 274 1.94 14.20 -8.69
C THR A 274 0.95 13.28 -8.00
N ASN A 275 -0.14 13.88 -7.48
CA ASN A 275 -1.29 13.17 -6.90
C ASN A 275 -0.93 12.13 -5.81
N ARG A 276 0.13 12.37 -5.01
CA ARG A 276 0.64 11.42 -4.02
C ARG A 276 0.52 11.92 -2.58
N GLU A 277 -0.01 11.12 -1.68
CA GLU A 277 0.13 11.23 -0.23
C GLU A 277 1.55 10.87 0.21
N SER A 278 2.15 11.67 1.08
CA SER A 278 3.44 11.34 1.69
C SER A 278 3.20 11.06 3.18
N PRO A 279 3.23 9.79 3.64
CA PRO A 279 3.14 9.49 5.07
C PRO A 279 4.31 10.10 5.85
N TYR A 280 4.28 10.04 7.18
CA TYR A 280 5.39 10.54 7.99
C TYR A 280 6.69 9.80 7.69
N HIS A 281 7.70 10.55 7.29
CA HIS A 281 9.01 10.03 6.93
C HIS A 281 10.12 11.05 7.18
N ARG A 282 11.35 10.57 6.98
CA ARG A 282 12.57 11.37 6.92
C ARG A 282 13.31 11.08 5.63
N ASP A 283 14.05 12.07 5.16
CA ASP A 283 14.90 11.93 3.99
C ASP A 283 16.34 11.61 4.41
N LEU A 284 16.79 10.39 4.11
CA LEU A 284 18.00 9.82 4.73
C LEU A 284 19.29 10.23 4.02
N HIS A 285 19.21 10.77 2.81
CA HIS A 285 20.35 10.99 1.91
C HIS A 285 20.92 12.42 1.94
N GLU A 286 20.31 13.33 2.69
CA GLU A 286 20.74 14.72 2.84
C GLU A 286 21.66 14.90 4.07
N GLY A 287 22.25 16.10 4.19
CA GLY A 287 22.90 16.53 5.41
C GLY A 287 21.89 16.90 6.49
N TRP A 288 22.24 16.69 7.77
CA TRP A 288 21.36 16.98 8.90
C TRP A 288 21.01 18.46 9.07
N GLN A 289 21.90 19.33 8.59
CA GLN A 289 21.82 20.78 8.74
C GLN A 289 21.32 21.48 7.48
N TRP A 290 20.94 20.72 6.45
CA TRP A 290 20.56 21.26 5.15
C TRP A 290 19.05 21.45 5.06
N PHE A 291 18.60 22.38 4.23
CA PHE A 291 17.20 22.55 3.88
C PHE A 291 16.89 21.97 2.50
N ASP A 292 15.78 21.27 2.43
CA ASP A 292 15.13 20.86 1.20
C ASP A 292 13.97 21.79 0.90
N PHE A 293 13.65 21.94 -0.37
CA PHE A 293 12.52 22.75 -0.80
C PHE A 293 11.36 21.84 -1.13
N LEU A 294 10.24 22.04 -0.44
CA LEU A 294 8.97 21.47 -0.85
C LEU A 294 8.07 22.57 -1.42
N VAL A 295 7.86 22.53 -2.73
CA VAL A 295 6.97 23.45 -3.46
C VAL A 295 5.73 22.68 -3.87
N SER A 296 4.52 23.15 -3.54
CA SER A 296 3.28 22.50 -3.98
C SER A 296 2.35 23.49 -4.68
N PHE A 297 1.75 23.07 -5.79
CA PHE A 297 0.82 23.86 -6.61
C PHE A 297 -0.16 22.97 -7.38
N GLY A 298 -1.21 23.58 -7.92
CA GLY A 298 -2.33 22.90 -8.57
C GLY A 298 -3.68 23.47 -8.14
N PRO A 299 -4.79 22.99 -8.72
CA PRO A 299 -6.13 23.51 -8.51
C PRO A 299 -6.74 23.03 -7.18
N TYR A 300 -6.02 23.21 -6.07
CA TYR A 300 -6.46 22.85 -4.72
C TYR A 300 -6.48 24.09 -3.82
N LYS A 301 -7.26 24.07 -2.73
CA LYS A 301 -7.32 25.19 -1.79
C LYS A 301 -6.22 25.13 -0.72
N TYR A 302 -6.05 23.95 -0.11
CA TYR A 302 -5.05 23.68 0.93
C TYR A 302 -4.53 22.24 0.80
N ALA A 303 -3.23 22.01 0.98
CA ALA A 303 -2.61 20.69 0.95
C ALA A 303 -1.78 20.43 2.22
N PRO A 304 -2.41 20.13 3.38
CA PRO A 304 -1.76 20.19 4.68
C PRO A 304 -0.43 19.41 4.76
N LEU A 305 0.65 20.13 5.05
CA LEU A 305 1.97 19.58 5.39
C LEU A 305 2.12 19.57 6.92
N TYR A 306 2.56 18.45 7.46
CA TYR A 306 2.77 18.27 8.89
C TYR A 306 4.26 18.14 9.16
N LEU A 307 4.75 18.92 10.12
CA LEU A 307 6.06 18.79 10.75
C LEU A 307 5.82 18.18 12.13
N ALA A 308 5.72 16.85 12.17
CA ALA A 308 5.14 16.10 13.27
C ALA A 308 5.86 16.37 14.61
N ASN A 309 7.19 16.39 14.58
CA ASN A 309 8.00 16.60 15.79
C ASN A 309 7.98 18.04 16.28
N LEU A 310 7.61 19.01 15.44
CA LEU A 310 7.36 20.37 15.91
C LEU A 310 5.92 20.53 16.42
N GLY A 311 5.01 19.61 16.09
CA GLY A 311 3.59 19.83 16.33
C GLY A 311 3.01 20.92 15.43
N VAL A 312 3.57 21.10 14.23
CA VAL A 312 3.15 22.16 13.29
C VAL A 312 2.41 21.56 12.09
N ARG A 313 1.26 22.16 11.75
CA ARG A 313 0.50 21.92 10.52
C ARG A 313 0.52 23.18 9.66
N VAL A 314 1.14 23.10 8.50
CA VAL A 314 1.13 24.16 7.49
C VAL A 314 -0.08 23.95 6.59
N ASP A 315 -0.87 25.00 6.38
CA ASP A 315 -2.05 24.94 5.50
C ASP A 315 -1.68 24.67 4.03
N ASN A 316 -0.49 25.11 3.63
CA ASN A 316 0.14 24.85 2.34
C ASN A 316 -0.82 25.13 1.15
N PRO A 317 -1.30 26.37 0.96
CA PRO A 317 -2.03 26.77 -0.26
C PRO A 317 -1.13 26.65 -1.51
N PRO A 318 -1.69 26.68 -2.74
CA PRO A 318 -0.89 26.64 -3.96
C PRO A 318 0.22 27.70 -4.01
N GLY A 319 1.38 27.31 -4.51
CA GLY A 319 2.58 28.15 -4.62
C GLY A 319 3.37 28.30 -3.31
N THR A 320 3.04 27.54 -2.27
CA THR A 320 3.78 27.56 -1.00
C THR A 320 5.13 26.87 -1.12
N ILE A 321 6.16 27.46 -0.52
CA ILE A 321 7.46 26.83 -0.30
C ILE A 321 7.66 26.59 1.19
N CYS A 322 8.01 25.35 1.55
CA CYS A 322 8.46 24.99 2.89
C CYS A 322 9.92 24.56 2.81
N LEU A 323 10.78 25.19 3.62
CA LEU A 323 12.19 24.86 3.78
C LEU A 323 12.42 24.28 5.16
N PHE A 324 13.01 23.09 5.23
CA PHE A 324 13.39 22.44 6.49
C PHE A 324 14.35 21.29 6.19
N GLY A 325 15.03 20.76 7.20
CA GLY A 325 15.85 19.56 7.02
C GLY A 325 15.00 18.30 7.00
N GLY A 326 14.79 17.71 5.82
CA GLY A 326 13.99 16.50 5.63
C GLY A 326 14.50 15.30 6.43
N LYS A 327 15.82 15.24 6.67
CA LYS A 327 16.45 14.27 7.57
C LYS A 327 16.12 14.47 9.05
N ALA A 328 16.09 15.74 9.48
CA ALA A 328 15.97 16.11 10.89
C ALA A 328 14.50 16.23 11.36
N ILE A 329 13.58 16.57 10.47
CA ILE A 329 12.16 16.75 10.81
C ILE A 329 11.34 15.58 10.26
N LEU A 330 10.62 14.88 11.14
CA LEU A 330 9.61 13.90 10.72
C LEU A 330 8.44 14.66 10.08
N HIS A 331 8.17 14.41 8.81
CA HIS A 331 7.21 15.21 8.04
C HIS A 331 6.38 14.38 7.07
N GLY A 332 5.22 14.89 6.67
CA GLY A 332 4.33 14.23 5.72
C GLY A 332 3.23 15.16 5.20
N VAL A 333 2.68 14.83 4.03
CA VAL A 333 1.63 15.60 3.35
C VAL A 333 0.43 14.70 3.15
N ARG A 334 -0.75 15.17 3.57
CA ARG A 334 -2.01 14.44 3.36
C ARG A 334 -2.36 14.36 1.87
N ARG A 335 -3.20 13.38 1.55
CA ARG A 335 -3.78 13.18 0.22
C ARG A 335 -4.58 14.39 -0.24
N VAL A 336 -4.19 14.96 -1.38
CA VAL A 336 -4.89 16.04 -2.09
C VAL A 336 -4.58 15.88 -3.59
N SER A 337 -5.62 15.90 -4.41
CA SER A 337 -5.53 15.81 -5.88
C SER A 337 -6.59 16.72 -6.52
N PRO A 338 -6.30 17.37 -7.67
CA PRO A 338 -5.02 17.38 -8.39
C PRO A 338 -3.94 18.19 -7.67
N ARG A 339 -2.72 17.63 -7.56
CA ARG A 339 -1.59 18.31 -6.91
C ARG A 339 -0.28 17.94 -7.56
N ILE A 340 0.56 18.94 -7.81
CA ILE A 340 1.96 18.79 -8.19
C ILE A 340 2.82 19.27 -7.03
N THR A 341 3.82 18.47 -6.67
CA THR A 341 4.80 18.80 -5.65
C THR A 341 6.20 18.63 -6.24
N LEU A 342 7.01 19.69 -6.15
CA LEU A 342 8.43 19.68 -6.50
C LEU A 342 9.23 19.62 -5.20
N ALA A 343 10.01 18.55 -5.02
CA ALA A 343 10.97 18.43 -3.92
C ALA A 343 12.38 18.67 -4.47
N LEU A 344 13.02 19.78 -4.12
CA LEU A 344 14.38 20.12 -4.56
C LEU A 344 15.37 19.89 -3.41
N TYR A 345 16.40 19.07 -3.65
CA TYR A 345 17.29 18.60 -2.59
C TYR A 345 18.72 18.36 -3.11
N MET A 346 19.62 18.04 -2.18
CA MET A 346 21.03 17.73 -2.46
C MET A 346 21.43 16.44 -1.74
N ARG A 347 22.27 15.62 -2.38
CA ARG A 347 22.75 14.36 -1.76
C ARG A 347 24.09 14.56 -1.09
N GLN A 348 24.20 14.10 0.16
CA GLN A 348 25.40 14.26 0.99
C GLN A 348 26.64 13.59 0.37
N ASN A 349 26.47 12.41 -0.24
CA ASN A 349 27.56 11.67 -0.87
C ASN A 349 28.25 12.42 -2.03
N ILE A 350 27.54 13.32 -2.74
CA ILE A 350 28.14 14.18 -3.78
C ILE A 350 29.10 15.18 -3.17
N GLN A 351 28.69 15.82 -2.07
CA GLN A 351 29.52 16.78 -1.37
C GLN A 351 30.76 16.11 -0.76
N GLU A 352 30.60 14.91 -0.20
CA GLU A 352 31.68 14.13 0.41
C GLU A 352 32.72 13.70 -0.62
N GLU A 353 32.30 13.12 -1.75
CA GLU A 353 33.21 12.66 -2.81
C GLU A 353 33.98 13.83 -3.46
N LEU A 354 33.33 14.99 -3.59
CA LEU A 354 33.98 16.20 -4.10
C LEU A 354 34.93 16.84 -3.09
N GLY A 355 34.98 16.37 -1.83
CA GLY A 355 35.83 16.95 -0.79
C GLY A 355 35.48 18.40 -0.46
N ILE A 356 34.20 18.76 -0.55
CA ILE A 356 33.70 20.10 -0.20
C ILE A 356 33.32 20.10 1.28
N GLN A 357 33.50 21.20 2.00
CA GLN A 357 33.05 21.27 3.40
C GLN A 357 31.53 21.31 3.48
N SER A 358 30.94 20.44 4.30
CA SER A 358 29.49 20.42 4.53
C SER A 358 29.00 21.73 5.16
N ALA A 359 27.87 22.24 4.69
CA ALA A 359 27.22 23.38 5.31
C ALA A 359 26.73 23.00 6.73
N GLY A 360 27.17 23.76 7.73
CA GLY A 360 26.63 23.68 9.08
C GLY A 360 25.31 24.46 9.21
N TRP A 361 24.73 24.44 10.41
CA TRP A 361 23.52 25.20 10.73
C TRP A 361 23.67 26.69 10.39
N MET A 362 22.55 27.32 10.02
CA MET A 362 22.41 28.76 10.12
C MET A 362 21.92 29.13 11.51
N THR A 363 22.67 29.96 12.23
CA THR A 363 22.17 30.63 13.43
C THR A 363 21.69 32.03 13.09
N GLN A 364 20.79 32.57 13.91
CA GLN A 364 20.33 33.94 13.81
C GLN A 364 21.50 34.92 13.91
N GLN A 365 22.46 34.66 14.80
CA GLN A 365 23.67 35.50 14.91
C GLN A 365 24.49 35.52 13.62
N GLU A 366 24.68 34.36 12.99
CA GLU A 366 25.38 34.26 11.70
C GLU A 366 24.58 34.90 10.57
N TYR A 367 23.25 34.81 10.64
CA TYR A 367 22.34 35.45 9.71
C TYR A 367 22.37 36.98 9.85
N ASP A 368 22.37 37.51 11.07
CA ASP A 368 22.47 38.94 11.36
C ASP A 368 23.81 39.52 10.87
N LEU A 369 24.90 38.76 11.02
CA LEU A 369 26.20 39.09 10.45
C LEU A 369 26.17 39.05 8.91
N TYR A 370 25.52 38.05 8.33
CA TYR A 370 25.38 37.91 6.88
C TYR A 370 24.57 39.06 6.26
N VAL A 371 23.49 39.49 6.91
CA VAL A 371 22.63 40.59 6.47
C VAL A 371 23.26 41.96 6.80
N GLY A 372 24.12 42.03 7.82
CA GLY A 372 24.88 43.22 8.18
C GLY A 372 24.16 44.18 9.12
N ILE A 373 23.37 43.65 10.08
CA ILE A 373 22.47 44.43 10.96
C ILE A 373 23.01 44.61 12.41
N VAL A 374 24.14 43.99 12.79
CA VAL A 374 24.60 44.00 14.20
C VAL A 374 25.21 45.38 14.57
N GLN A 375 24.56 46.23 15.37
CA GLN A 375 24.72 46.21 16.84
C GLN A 375 23.56 46.80 17.69
N GLU A 376 22.49 47.39 17.13
CA GLU A 376 21.47 48.09 17.96
C GLU A 376 20.11 47.37 18.10
N LEU A 377 19.76 46.43 17.22
CA LEU A 377 18.47 45.75 17.27
C LEU A 377 18.32 44.74 18.42
N PHE A 378 19.44 44.22 18.93
CA PHE A 378 19.43 43.34 20.12
C PHE A 378 18.90 44.09 21.35
N PHE A 379 19.08 45.41 21.44
CA PHE A 379 18.55 46.20 22.56
C PHE A 379 17.03 46.38 22.48
N LEU A 380 16.46 46.47 21.27
CA LEU A 380 15.01 46.68 21.07
C LEU A 380 14.20 45.39 21.10
N LEU A 381 14.74 44.27 20.59
CA LEU A 381 14.07 42.97 20.66
C LEU A 381 14.10 42.37 22.09
N SER A 382 15.15 42.66 22.86
CA SER A 382 15.27 42.23 24.28
C SER A 382 14.33 42.97 25.23
N LEU A 383 13.91 44.20 24.90
CA LEU A 383 12.96 44.97 25.72
C LEU A 383 11.53 44.43 25.70
N ASN A 384 11.17 43.59 24.72
CA ASN A 384 9.88 42.90 24.69
C ASN A 384 9.78 41.71 25.65
N MET A 385 10.88 41.30 26.27
CA MET A 385 10.89 40.25 27.30
C MET A 385 10.56 40.78 28.70
N ALA A 386 10.48 42.11 28.88
CA ALA A 386 10.27 42.74 30.18
C ALA A 386 9.20 43.84 30.14
N GLY A 387 7.95 43.49 29.82
CA GLY A 387 6.81 44.35 30.19
C GLY A 387 5.61 44.35 29.25
N GLY A 388 4.47 43.88 29.77
CA GLY A 388 3.13 44.39 29.46
C GLY A 388 2.56 44.16 28.06
N LYS A 389 1.59 43.24 27.97
CA LYS A 389 0.67 43.02 26.83
C LYS A 389 0.24 44.32 26.13
N ARG A 390 0.82 44.62 24.96
CA ARG A 390 0.18 45.38 23.88
C ARG A 390 0.02 44.46 22.67
N SER A 391 -1.17 44.46 22.07
CA SER A 391 -1.61 43.51 21.04
C SER A 391 -0.83 43.68 19.74
N LYS A 392 -0.21 42.57 19.28
CA LYS A 392 0.51 42.40 18.00
C LYS A 392 -0.36 42.62 16.74
N GLU A 393 -1.68 42.80 16.89
CA GLU A 393 -2.65 42.86 15.79
C GLU A 393 -2.59 44.18 14.98
N GLN A 394 -1.98 45.24 15.50
CA GLN A 394 -2.06 46.56 14.87
C GLN A 394 -0.92 46.89 13.89
N TYR A 395 0.13 46.06 13.80
CA TYR A 395 1.28 46.30 12.91
C TYR A 395 1.25 45.42 11.65
N VAL A 396 0.52 44.31 11.69
CA VAL A 396 0.37 43.36 10.58
C VAL A 396 -0.72 43.82 9.60
N ASP A 397 -1.72 44.57 10.09
CA ASP A 397 -2.80 45.10 9.25
C ASP A 397 -2.35 46.25 8.32
N ASP A 398 -1.34 47.04 8.70
CA ASP A 398 -0.86 48.15 7.87
C ASP A 398 0.02 47.68 6.69
N ALA A 399 0.67 46.51 6.81
CA ALA A 399 1.47 45.94 5.72
C ALA A 399 0.65 45.09 4.73
N LEU A 400 -0.55 44.65 5.12
CA LEU A 400 -1.44 43.81 4.30
C LEU A 400 -2.52 44.60 3.56
N ASN A 401 -2.76 45.86 3.92
CA ASN A 401 -3.83 46.67 3.32
C ASN A 401 -3.44 47.43 2.03
N ASP A 402 -2.17 47.38 1.59
CA ASP A 402 -1.73 48.08 0.36
C ASP A 402 -1.87 47.26 -0.94
N VAL A 403 -2.54 46.10 -0.91
CA VAL A 403 -2.68 45.23 -2.11
C VAL A 403 -4.14 45.05 -2.59
N TYR A 404 -5.16 45.46 -1.84
CA TYR A 404 -6.54 45.31 -2.31
C TYR A 404 -7.46 46.42 -1.80
N LEU A 405 -7.66 47.47 -2.61
CA LEU A 405 -8.96 48.15 -2.82
C LEU A 405 -8.81 49.40 -3.73
N GLU A 406 -9.05 49.23 -5.03
CA GLU A 406 -9.80 50.21 -5.81
C GLU A 406 -11.07 49.54 -6.34
N SER A 407 -12.21 49.78 -5.68
CA SER A 407 -13.44 50.32 -6.29
C SER A 407 -14.66 50.20 -5.36
N SER A 408 -15.22 51.38 -5.06
CA SER A 408 -16.62 51.68 -4.70
C SER A 408 -17.20 51.11 -3.39
N LEU A 409 -17.18 51.84 -2.26
CA LEU A 409 -18.05 52.96 -1.81
C LEU A 409 -19.33 52.57 -1.02
N ARG A 410 -19.37 53.13 0.20
CA ARG A 410 -20.49 53.69 0.99
C ARG A 410 -21.20 52.86 2.08
N SER A 411 -20.81 53.22 3.32
CA SER A 411 -21.66 53.83 4.39
C SER A 411 -22.67 52.92 5.12
N LYS A 412 -22.86 52.95 6.45
CA LYS A 412 -22.30 53.69 7.61
C LYS A 412 -23.13 53.20 8.82
N HIS A 413 -22.62 53.46 10.04
CA HIS A 413 -23.32 53.48 11.35
C HIS A 413 -23.48 52.15 12.11
N LYS A 414 -23.42 52.12 13.45
CA LYS A 414 -22.76 52.89 14.52
C LYS A 414 -23.22 52.22 15.82
N ARG A 415 -22.30 52.13 16.81
CA ARG A 415 -22.56 52.20 18.28
C ARG A 415 -23.32 51.01 18.90
N LYS A 416 -23.12 50.59 20.16
CA LYS A 416 -22.33 51.07 21.31
C LYS A 416 -22.47 50.01 22.42
N ARG A 417 -21.40 49.81 23.21
CA ARG A 417 -21.35 49.72 24.71
C ARG A 417 -22.27 48.70 25.41
N LYS A 418 -21.89 47.99 26.48
CA LYS A 418 -20.95 48.21 27.59
C LYS A 418 -20.94 46.89 28.39
N LEU A 419 -19.77 46.38 28.77
CA LEU A 419 -19.32 46.21 30.17
C LEU A 419 -20.38 45.73 31.18
N GLN A 420 -20.23 44.51 31.70
CA GLN A 420 -19.83 44.30 33.11
C GLN A 420 -19.46 42.84 33.42
N LYS A 421 -18.35 42.70 34.15
CA LYS A 421 -17.96 41.55 35.00
C LYS A 421 -19.08 41.33 36.05
N ILE A 422 -19.22 40.24 36.81
CA ILE A 422 -18.29 39.52 37.71
C ILE A 422 -18.93 38.11 38.01
N PRO A 423 -18.34 37.25 38.86
CA PRO A 423 -17.95 35.86 38.59
C PRO A 423 -19.04 34.87 39.08
N LEU A 424 -18.77 33.56 39.12
CA LEU A 424 -19.27 32.73 40.23
C LEU A 424 -18.49 31.41 40.32
N THR A 425 -18.10 31.14 41.56
CA THR A 425 -17.35 30.01 42.09
C THR A 425 -18.23 28.78 42.28
N HIS A 426 -17.54 27.64 42.37
CA HIS A 426 -17.99 26.33 42.84
C HIS A 426 -19.04 26.35 43.97
N GLU A 427 -20.02 25.45 43.88
CA GLU A 427 -20.48 24.63 45.02
C GLU A 427 -21.32 23.41 44.55
N ARG A 428 -21.14 22.29 45.25
CA ARG A 428 -21.99 21.08 45.21
C ARG A 428 -23.32 21.37 45.90
N TYR A 429 -24.41 20.71 45.50
CA TYR A 429 -25.32 19.97 46.41
C TYR A 429 -26.38 19.17 45.62
N GLU A 430 -27.00 18.26 46.37
CA GLU A 430 -27.78 17.07 46.04
C GLU A 430 -29.20 17.28 45.49
N GLY A 431 -29.72 16.23 44.83
CA GLY A 431 -31.07 15.66 45.01
C GLY A 431 -32.32 16.47 44.63
N ASN A 432 -33.07 16.00 43.61
CA ASN A 432 -34.34 15.27 43.82
C ASN A 432 -35.14 14.98 42.53
N THR A 433 -35.62 13.73 42.45
CA THR A 433 -36.87 13.20 41.87
C THR A 433 -37.45 13.74 40.55
N VAL A 434 -37.65 12.84 39.57
CA VAL A 434 -38.94 12.69 38.87
C VAL A 434 -39.20 11.20 38.53
N GLN A 435 -40.35 10.71 38.97
CA GLN A 435 -40.97 9.42 38.63
C GLN A 435 -41.58 9.46 37.22
N ASN A 436 -41.52 8.35 36.47
CA ASN A 436 -42.67 7.69 35.82
C ASN A 436 -42.22 6.56 34.88
N LEU A 437 -42.63 5.34 35.22
CA LEU A 437 -42.64 4.14 34.38
C LEU A 437 -44.01 4.01 33.67
N PRO A 438 -44.10 3.14 32.65
CA PRO A 438 -45.18 2.15 32.66
C PRO A 438 -44.68 0.69 32.46
N VAL A 439 -44.94 -0.11 33.50
CA VAL A 439 -45.51 -1.47 33.63
C VAL A 439 -45.28 -2.56 32.53
N PRO A 440 -45.05 -3.85 32.91
CA PRO A 440 -44.54 -4.92 32.05
C PRO A 440 -45.62 -5.87 31.47
N LEU A 441 -45.24 -6.67 30.48
CA LEU A 441 -46.00 -7.82 29.94
C LEU A 441 -45.40 -9.16 30.42
N PRO A 442 -46.18 -10.26 30.43
CA PRO A 442 -46.24 -11.17 31.57
C PRO A 442 -45.31 -12.38 31.51
N ASP A 443 -45.13 -12.93 32.70
CA ASP A 443 -44.45 -14.18 33.05
C ASP A 443 -45.07 -15.38 32.33
N VAL A 444 -44.24 -16.17 31.63
CA VAL A 444 -44.64 -17.46 31.06
C VAL A 444 -43.76 -18.53 31.69
N SER A 445 -44.27 -19.12 32.77
CA SER A 445 -43.73 -20.36 33.32
C SER A 445 -44.09 -21.53 32.40
N PHE A 446 -43.10 -22.35 32.06
CA PHE A 446 -43.30 -23.67 31.47
C PHE A 446 -42.82 -24.76 32.44
N PRO A 447 -43.41 -25.96 32.39
CA PRO A 447 -43.43 -26.92 33.49
C PRO A 447 -42.09 -27.64 33.67
N ASP A 448 -41.81 -27.97 34.92
CA ASP A 448 -40.79 -28.95 35.32
C ASP A 448 -41.03 -30.30 34.66
N GLY A 449 -39.94 -30.90 34.18
CA GLY A 449 -39.86 -32.32 33.83
C GLY A 449 -39.19 -32.56 32.49
N PHE A 450 -37.88 -32.79 32.51
CA PHE A 450 -37.20 -33.90 31.81
C PHE A 450 -35.74 -33.93 32.29
N GLU A 451 -35.49 -34.79 33.29
CA GLU A 451 -34.15 -35.22 33.69
C GLU A 451 -33.49 -36.05 32.57
N ASP A 452 -32.18 -35.85 32.46
CA ASP A 452 -31.12 -36.76 32.03
C ASP A 452 -31.13 -37.47 30.67
N GLU A 453 -30.06 -37.23 29.90
CA GLU A 453 -29.08 -38.27 29.52
C GLU A 453 -27.96 -37.67 28.66
N TRP A 454 -26.89 -37.21 29.31
CA TRP A 454 -25.55 -37.18 28.70
C TRP A 454 -24.67 -38.07 29.58
N LEU A 455 -24.71 -39.37 29.29
CA LEU A 455 -23.86 -40.39 29.90
C LEU A 455 -22.38 -40.00 29.78
N GLU A 456 -21.75 -39.68 30.91
CA GLU A 456 -20.30 -39.72 31.06
C GLU A 456 -19.86 -41.20 31.17
N PRO A 457 -18.86 -41.68 30.41
CA PRO A 457 -18.28 -42.99 30.66
C PRO A 457 -17.40 -42.96 31.91
N GLU A 458 -17.63 -43.95 32.77
CA GLU A 458 -16.98 -44.16 34.05
C GLU A 458 -15.44 -44.16 33.98
N HIS A 459 -14.86 -43.48 34.98
CA HIS A 459 -13.44 -43.53 35.30
C HIS A 459 -13.00 -44.95 35.68
N HIS A 460 -12.23 -45.61 34.81
CA HIS A 460 -11.25 -46.59 35.26
C HIS A 460 -9.92 -45.90 35.53
N ASP A 461 -9.56 -45.91 36.81
CA ASP A 461 -8.31 -45.44 37.39
C ASP A 461 -7.12 -46.23 36.81
N LEU A 462 -6.49 -45.67 35.78
CA LEU A 462 -5.14 -46.02 35.34
C LEU A 462 -4.36 -44.71 35.24
N GLY A 463 -3.20 -44.70 35.90
CA GLY A 463 -2.42 -43.53 36.27
C GLY A 463 -2.36 -42.41 35.21
N ARG A 464 -2.41 -41.17 35.72
CA ARG A 464 -2.21 -39.93 34.96
C ARG A 464 -1.05 -40.05 33.97
N LEU A 465 -1.37 -40.33 32.72
CA LEU A 465 -0.58 -39.85 31.60
C LEU A 465 -1.12 -38.46 31.23
N PRO A 466 -0.26 -37.46 31.00
CA PRO A 466 -0.71 -36.13 30.64
C PRO A 466 -1.48 -36.21 29.32
N VAL A 467 -2.73 -35.78 29.32
CA VAL A 467 -3.50 -35.53 28.10
C VAL A 467 -2.76 -34.43 27.34
N ARG A 468 -1.96 -34.80 26.34
CA ARG A 468 -1.36 -33.84 25.41
C ARG A 468 -2.51 -33.04 24.78
N SER A 469 -2.52 -31.73 25.00
CA SER A 469 -3.28 -30.84 24.12
C SER A 469 -2.74 -31.00 22.71
N ASN A 470 -3.56 -31.43 21.75
CA ASN A 470 -3.16 -31.56 20.34
C ASN A 470 -2.47 -30.27 19.88
N ASN A 471 -1.23 -30.37 19.41
CA ASN A 471 -0.55 -29.23 18.79
C ASN A 471 -1.06 -29.04 17.35
N GLN A 472 -0.59 -28.00 16.64
CA GLN A 472 -1.06 -27.73 15.27
C GLN A 472 -0.69 -28.85 14.28
N ASN A 473 0.43 -29.54 14.48
CA ASN A 473 0.88 -30.64 13.63
C ASN A 473 0.05 -31.91 13.84
N ASP A 474 -0.37 -32.19 15.09
CA ASP A 474 -1.30 -33.27 15.40
C ASP A 474 -2.64 -33.07 14.67
N LEU A 475 -3.13 -31.82 14.62
CA LEU A 475 -4.35 -31.47 13.88
C LEU A 475 -4.16 -31.60 12.35
N LEU A 476 -2.97 -31.33 11.80
CA LEU A 476 -2.67 -31.60 10.39
C LEU A 476 -2.64 -33.10 10.07
N ARG A 477 -2.13 -33.94 10.99
CA ARG A 477 -2.17 -35.41 10.84
C ARG A 477 -3.59 -35.94 10.90
N GLU A 478 -4.41 -35.42 11.81
CA GLU A 478 -5.84 -35.70 11.87
C GLU A 478 -6.55 -35.28 10.57
N PHE A 479 -6.22 -34.09 10.03
CA PHE A 479 -6.72 -33.63 8.74
C PHE A 479 -6.37 -34.60 7.62
N ILE A 480 -5.11 -35.06 7.51
CA ILE A 480 -4.71 -36.02 6.47
C ILE A 480 -5.57 -37.29 6.55
N ALA A 481 -5.85 -37.78 7.76
CA ALA A 481 -6.65 -38.99 7.97
C ALA A 481 -8.12 -38.82 7.56
N CYS A 482 -8.69 -37.61 7.61
CA CYS A 482 -10.09 -37.35 7.24
C CYS A 482 -10.25 -36.49 5.97
N ARG A 483 -9.16 -36.11 5.29
CA ARG A 483 -9.13 -35.20 4.14
C ARG A 483 -10.08 -35.60 3.03
N ASP A 484 -10.07 -36.87 2.64
CA ASP A 484 -10.83 -37.33 1.48
C ASP A 484 -12.34 -37.37 1.79
N ARG A 485 -12.70 -37.63 3.06
CA ARG A 485 -14.06 -37.46 3.56
C ARG A 485 -14.51 -36.00 3.50
N ILE A 486 -13.66 -35.05 3.94
CA ILE A 486 -13.94 -33.62 3.86
C ILE A 486 -14.10 -33.18 2.39
N LEU A 487 -13.18 -33.59 1.52
CA LEU A 487 -13.17 -33.27 0.10
C LEU A 487 -14.46 -33.73 -0.58
N ARG A 488 -14.90 -34.97 -0.27
CA ARG A 488 -16.17 -35.50 -0.76
C ARG A 488 -17.35 -34.64 -0.33
N ILE A 489 -17.48 -34.31 0.96
CA ILE A 489 -18.58 -33.48 1.47
C ILE A 489 -18.59 -32.10 0.80
N ILE A 490 -17.42 -31.45 0.67
CA ILE A 490 -17.31 -30.15 -0.02
C ILE A 490 -17.75 -30.26 -1.47
N THR A 491 -17.39 -31.35 -2.15
CA THR A 491 -17.74 -31.58 -3.56
C THR A 491 -19.22 -31.91 -3.75
N GLU A 492 -19.83 -32.68 -2.84
CA GLU A 492 -21.27 -32.97 -2.84
C GLU A 492 -22.12 -31.70 -2.73
N ARG A 493 -21.60 -30.65 -2.07
CA ARG A 493 -22.29 -29.35 -2.00
C ARG A 493 -22.40 -28.65 -3.35
N ASP A 494 -21.54 -28.95 -4.32
CA ASP A 494 -21.60 -28.31 -5.64
C ASP A 494 -22.81 -28.80 -6.47
N ALA A 495 -23.46 -29.89 -6.05
CA ALA A 495 -24.71 -30.39 -6.63
C ALA A 495 -25.95 -29.93 -5.84
N PRO A 496 -27.16 -29.92 -6.45
CA PRO A 496 -28.40 -29.64 -5.73
C PRO A 496 -28.64 -30.64 -4.59
N PRO A 497 -29.31 -30.24 -3.49
CA PRO A 497 -29.58 -31.14 -2.37
C PRO A 497 -30.47 -32.32 -2.80
N VAL A 498 -30.19 -33.50 -2.24
CA VAL A 498 -30.87 -34.76 -2.60
C VAL A 498 -32.39 -34.67 -2.52
N LEU A 499 -32.92 -34.00 -1.50
CA LEU A 499 -34.37 -33.87 -1.30
C LEU A 499 -35.05 -32.97 -2.33
N GLN A 500 -34.30 -32.15 -3.09
CA GLN A 500 -34.80 -31.23 -4.12
C GLN A 500 -36.06 -30.45 -3.69
N VAL A 501 -36.09 -30.00 -2.43
CA VAL A 501 -37.16 -29.18 -1.85
C VAL A 501 -36.70 -27.75 -1.59
N CYS A 502 -37.55 -26.77 -1.92
CA CYS A 502 -37.19 -25.37 -1.75
C CYS A 502 -36.96 -25.07 -0.27
N GLY A 503 -35.82 -24.45 0.06
CA GLY A 503 -35.45 -24.15 1.44
C GLY A 503 -36.39 -23.18 2.20
N THR A 504 -37.40 -22.63 1.52
CA THR A 504 -38.40 -21.73 2.14
C THR A 504 -39.81 -22.32 2.11
N CYS A 505 -40.36 -22.66 0.93
CA CYS A 505 -41.74 -23.16 0.83
C CYS A 505 -41.86 -24.68 1.00
N ASN A 506 -40.73 -25.40 1.10
CA ASN A 506 -40.66 -26.86 1.21
C ASN A 506 -41.44 -27.62 0.12
N SER A 507 -41.74 -26.95 -1.00
CA SER A 507 -42.48 -27.53 -2.12
C SER A 507 -41.49 -28.08 -3.14
N ALA A 508 -41.69 -29.34 -3.54
CA ALA A 508 -41.05 -29.95 -4.70
C ALA A 508 -41.99 -29.76 -5.90
N THR A 509 -41.82 -28.68 -6.67
CA THR A 509 -42.69 -28.42 -7.83
C THR A 509 -42.07 -28.97 -9.11
N LEU A 510 -42.73 -29.97 -9.71
CA LEU A 510 -42.43 -30.46 -11.07
C LEU A 510 -42.55 -29.37 -12.14
N SER A 511 -43.34 -28.31 -11.88
CA SER A 511 -43.62 -27.21 -12.81
C SER A 511 -42.61 -26.05 -12.77
N ASN A 512 -41.76 -25.97 -11.74
CA ASN A 512 -40.71 -24.96 -11.63
C ASN A 512 -39.59 -25.56 -10.79
N PRO A 513 -38.64 -26.30 -11.40
CA PRO A 513 -37.58 -26.96 -10.65
C PRO A 513 -36.78 -25.89 -9.90
N MET A 514 -36.28 -26.23 -8.72
CA MET A 514 -35.46 -25.32 -7.94
C MET A 514 -34.17 -25.00 -8.69
N GLN A 515 -34.16 -23.85 -9.32
CA GLN A 515 -33.07 -23.46 -10.19
C GLN A 515 -32.06 -22.56 -9.49
N TRP A 516 -32.33 -22.01 -8.31
CA TRP A 516 -31.48 -20.94 -7.78
C TRP A 516 -30.81 -21.28 -6.46
N ARG A 517 -29.51 -21.07 -6.37
CA ARG A 517 -28.74 -21.17 -5.11
C ARG A 517 -28.22 -19.79 -4.73
N CYS A 518 -28.32 -19.44 -3.46
CA CYS A 518 -27.65 -18.27 -2.91
C CYS A 518 -26.41 -18.69 -2.14
N HIS A 519 -25.25 -18.17 -2.51
CA HIS A 519 -23.96 -18.49 -1.88
C HIS A 519 -23.70 -17.68 -0.60
N SER A 520 -24.38 -16.54 -0.42
CA SER A 520 -24.25 -15.68 0.77
C SER A 520 -25.24 -16.03 1.90
N CYS A 521 -26.21 -16.90 1.65
CA CYS A 521 -27.14 -17.34 2.69
C CYS A 521 -26.53 -18.51 3.46
N PHE A 522 -26.66 -18.50 4.79
CA PHE A 522 -26.19 -19.59 5.63
C PHE A 522 -26.78 -20.93 5.18
N GLY A 523 -25.91 -21.94 5.01
CA GLY A 523 -26.28 -23.27 4.51
C GLY A 523 -26.41 -23.38 2.98
N GLU A 524 -26.20 -22.30 2.22
CA GLU A 524 -26.37 -22.23 0.76
C GLU A 524 -27.65 -22.90 0.23
N PRO A 525 -28.83 -22.54 0.78
CA PRO A 525 -30.09 -23.15 0.39
C PRO A 525 -30.40 -22.89 -1.09
N VAL A 526 -31.14 -23.84 -1.67
CA VAL A 526 -31.67 -23.75 -3.03
C VAL A 526 -33.13 -23.32 -2.97
N TYR A 527 -33.55 -22.48 -3.90
CA TYR A 527 -34.83 -21.79 -3.95
C TYR A 527 -35.52 -21.97 -5.31
N CYS A 528 -36.86 -21.90 -5.31
CA CYS A 528 -37.60 -21.58 -6.51
C CYS A 528 -37.50 -20.07 -6.82
N SER A 529 -37.81 -19.67 -8.07
CA SER A 529 -37.73 -18.26 -8.52
C SER A 529 -38.55 -17.29 -7.67
N GLN A 530 -39.70 -17.71 -7.13
CA GLN A 530 -40.51 -16.88 -6.24
C GLN A 530 -39.86 -16.70 -4.86
N CYS A 531 -39.40 -17.79 -4.25
CA CYS A 531 -38.80 -17.74 -2.92
C CYS A 531 -37.47 -17.00 -2.92
N ILE A 532 -36.64 -17.14 -3.97
CA ILE A 532 -35.36 -16.42 -4.01
C ILE A 532 -35.57 -14.90 -4.05
N ARG A 533 -36.53 -14.41 -4.84
CA ARG A 533 -36.85 -12.97 -4.86
C ARG A 533 -37.35 -12.48 -3.52
N LYS A 534 -38.32 -13.19 -2.93
CA LYS A 534 -38.93 -12.79 -1.66
C LYS A 534 -37.90 -12.77 -0.52
N SER A 535 -37.06 -13.79 -0.43
CA SER A 535 -36.02 -13.88 0.60
C SER A 535 -34.91 -12.84 0.43
N HIS A 536 -34.65 -12.38 -0.79
CA HIS A 536 -33.56 -11.43 -1.09
C HIS A 536 -34.04 -10.00 -1.38
N GLN A 537 -35.32 -9.68 -1.11
CA GLN A 537 -35.85 -8.32 -1.30
C GLN A 537 -35.06 -7.26 -0.53
N ASN A 538 -34.58 -7.61 0.66
CA ASN A 538 -33.75 -6.74 1.51
C ASN A 538 -32.27 -7.12 1.49
N LEU A 539 -31.88 -8.09 0.66
CA LEU A 539 -30.50 -8.61 0.53
C LEU A 539 -30.10 -8.65 -0.95
N PRO A 540 -30.23 -7.54 -1.70
CA PRO A 540 -30.13 -7.56 -3.17
C PRO A 540 -28.71 -7.77 -3.71
N PHE A 541 -27.70 -7.73 -2.83
CA PHE A 541 -26.29 -7.89 -3.19
C PHE A 541 -25.74 -9.29 -2.92
N HIS A 542 -26.58 -10.22 -2.47
CA HIS A 542 -26.20 -11.61 -2.33
C HIS A 542 -25.83 -12.23 -3.68
N THR A 543 -24.80 -13.07 -3.67
CA THR A 543 -24.36 -13.76 -4.89
C THR A 543 -25.19 -15.03 -5.11
N VAL A 544 -25.67 -15.21 -6.34
CA VAL A 544 -26.56 -16.31 -6.69
C VAL A 544 -26.08 -17.04 -7.94
N SER A 545 -26.45 -18.31 -8.04
CA SER A 545 -26.24 -19.15 -9.22
C SER A 545 -27.54 -19.84 -9.65
N ARG A 546 -27.62 -20.18 -10.93
CA ARG A 546 -28.73 -20.88 -11.55
C ARG A 546 -28.30 -22.27 -12.02
N TRP A 547 -29.07 -23.30 -11.68
CA TRP A 547 -28.92 -24.67 -12.16
C TRP A 547 -29.47 -24.79 -13.57
N ASP A 548 -28.66 -25.30 -14.51
CA ASP A 548 -29.03 -25.50 -15.91
C ASP A 548 -29.43 -26.96 -16.25
N GLY A 549 -29.33 -27.87 -15.27
CA GLY A 549 -29.51 -29.31 -15.46
C GLY A 549 -28.22 -30.11 -15.25
N ASN A 550 -27.07 -29.48 -15.37
CA ASN A 550 -25.75 -30.11 -15.26
C ASN A 550 -24.86 -29.43 -14.19
N ALA A 551 -24.87 -28.10 -14.09
CA ALA A 551 -24.08 -27.34 -13.15
C ALA A 551 -24.77 -26.05 -12.68
N PHE A 552 -24.29 -25.49 -11.57
CA PHE A 552 -24.66 -24.14 -11.14
C PHE A 552 -23.81 -23.09 -11.87
N HIS A 553 -24.45 -22.21 -12.63
CA HIS A 553 -23.81 -21.09 -13.31
C HIS A 553 -24.07 -19.79 -12.56
N ARG A 554 -23.06 -18.94 -12.46
CA ARG A 554 -23.20 -17.62 -11.82
C ARG A 554 -24.30 -16.81 -12.53
N SER A 555 -25.18 -16.20 -11.75
CA SER A 555 -26.30 -15.41 -12.25
C SER A 555 -26.53 -14.17 -11.37
N SER A 556 -27.61 -13.44 -11.60
CA SER A 556 -28.00 -12.27 -10.80
C SER A 556 -29.44 -12.39 -10.32
N LEU A 557 -29.73 -11.76 -9.17
CA LEU A 557 -31.09 -11.66 -8.66
C LEU A 557 -32.01 -10.89 -9.62
N SER A 558 -31.47 -9.98 -10.43
CA SER A 558 -32.19 -9.30 -11.51
C SER A 558 -32.71 -10.30 -12.56
N LYS A 559 -31.89 -11.28 -12.98
CA LYS A 559 -32.33 -12.37 -13.88
C LYS A 559 -33.38 -13.29 -13.23
N ALA A 560 -33.45 -13.33 -11.90
CA ALA A 560 -34.53 -14.01 -11.19
C ALA A 560 -35.82 -13.15 -11.10
N GLY A 561 -35.80 -11.91 -11.59
CA GLY A 561 -36.91 -10.95 -11.56
C GLY A 561 -36.95 -10.08 -10.30
N LEU A 562 -35.84 -9.88 -9.59
CA LEU A 562 -35.78 -8.96 -8.44
C LEU A 562 -35.67 -7.50 -8.90
N THR A 563 -36.56 -6.65 -8.40
CA THR A 563 -36.53 -5.20 -8.62
C THR A 563 -36.16 -4.45 -7.33
N LEU A 564 -35.25 -3.49 -7.44
CA LEU A 564 -34.88 -2.59 -6.35
C LEU A 564 -35.87 -1.43 -6.24
N ASN A 565 -36.70 -1.43 -5.20
CA ASN A 565 -37.59 -0.31 -4.91
C ASN A 565 -36.88 0.70 -4.01
N LEU A 566 -36.78 1.95 -4.47
CA LEU A 566 -36.19 3.04 -3.69
C LEU A 566 -37.25 3.67 -2.77
N GLY A 567 -36.86 3.95 -1.52
CA GLY A 567 -37.79 4.41 -0.48
C GLY A 567 -38.58 3.25 0.18
N HIS A 568 -39.45 3.58 1.14
CA HIS A 568 -40.32 2.62 1.86
C HIS A 568 -39.62 1.34 2.36
N CYS A 569 -38.36 1.45 2.80
CA CYS A 569 -37.53 0.33 3.26
C CYS A 569 -37.46 -0.84 2.25
N GLY A 570 -37.40 -0.55 0.94
CA GLY A 570 -37.30 -1.56 -0.12
C GLY A 570 -38.65 -2.13 -0.60
N LYS A 571 -39.77 -1.66 -0.04
CA LYS A 571 -41.12 -2.00 -0.52
C LYS A 571 -41.51 -1.15 -1.71
N LEU A 572 -42.42 -1.67 -2.55
CA LEU A 572 -42.98 -0.91 -3.67
C LEU A 572 -43.70 0.35 -3.16
N CYS A 573 -43.46 1.48 -3.80
CA CYS A 573 -44.06 2.75 -3.42
C CYS A 573 -45.59 2.69 -3.53
N PRO A 574 -46.37 3.08 -2.49
CA PRO A 574 -47.82 3.14 -2.56
C PRO A 574 -48.37 3.99 -3.72
N ALA A 575 -47.66 5.06 -4.10
CA ALA A 575 -48.04 5.92 -5.22
C ALA A 575 -47.87 5.24 -6.59
N TYR A 576 -47.01 4.21 -6.67
CA TYR A 576 -46.81 3.43 -7.88
C TYR A 576 -48.07 2.64 -8.26
N TYR A 577 -48.83 2.15 -7.26
CA TYR A 577 -50.14 1.51 -7.47
C TYR A 577 -51.20 2.47 -8.04
N GLY A 578 -51.02 3.79 -7.92
CA GLY A 578 -51.99 4.80 -8.35
C GLY A 578 -51.79 5.35 -9.77
N GLN A 579 -50.59 5.19 -10.35
CA GLN A 579 -50.26 5.72 -11.69
C GLN A 579 -50.35 4.68 -12.80
N HIS A 580 -50.22 3.41 -12.47
CA HIS A 580 -50.37 2.30 -13.40
C HIS A 580 -51.49 1.41 -12.89
N GLY A 581 -52.71 1.71 -13.35
CA GLY A 581 -53.83 0.77 -13.24
C GLY A 581 -53.40 -0.61 -13.73
N ILE A 582 -54.02 -1.65 -13.16
CA ILE A 582 -53.73 -3.07 -13.30
C ILE A 582 -53.63 -3.49 -14.78
N ASP A 583 -52.52 -3.21 -15.46
CA ASP A 583 -52.28 -3.59 -16.85
C ASP A 583 -50.76 -3.68 -17.10
N GLY A 584 -50.25 -4.91 -17.07
CA GLY A 584 -49.10 -5.31 -17.90
C GLY A 584 -47.73 -5.50 -17.25
N TRP A 585 -47.44 -4.94 -16.07
CA TRP A 585 -46.17 -5.18 -15.37
C TRP A 585 -46.45 -5.84 -14.01
N ASP A 586 -46.21 -7.14 -13.92
CA ASP A 586 -46.42 -7.90 -12.68
C ASP A 586 -45.44 -7.43 -11.59
N PRO A 587 -45.90 -6.74 -10.53
CA PRO A 587 -45.02 -6.20 -9.48
C PRO A 587 -44.40 -7.30 -8.60
N LEU A 588 -44.84 -8.56 -8.77
CA LEU A 588 -44.33 -9.75 -8.11
C LEU A 588 -43.59 -10.69 -9.09
N GLY A 589 -43.59 -10.37 -10.39
CA GLY A 589 -42.97 -11.12 -11.48
C GLY A 589 -43.38 -12.60 -11.56
N ASN A 590 -44.65 -12.95 -11.39
CA ASN A 590 -45.18 -14.29 -11.64
C ASN A 590 -45.32 -14.65 -13.13
N SER A 591 -44.87 -13.83 -14.10
CA SER A 591 -44.79 -14.26 -15.49
C SER A 591 -43.52 -15.09 -15.73
N ASP A 592 -43.69 -16.40 -15.87
CA ASP A 592 -42.68 -17.36 -16.33
C ASP A 592 -42.33 -17.16 -17.83
N ALA A 593 -41.90 -15.95 -18.21
CA ALA A 593 -41.40 -15.69 -19.57
C ALA A 593 -39.95 -16.18 -19.65
N MET A 594 -39.76 -17.40 -20.16
CA MET A 594 -38.48 -17.90 -20.63
C MET A 594 -38.07 -17.11 -21.86
N ASP A 595 -37.25 -16.06 -21.67
CA ASP A 595 -36.50 -15.50 -22.79
C ASP A 595 -35.38 -16.50 -23.14
N VAL A 596 -35.59 -17.17 -24.27
CA VAL A 596 -34.63 -18.04 -24.93
C VAL A 596 -33.51 -17.16 -25.47
N ASP A 597 -32.27 -17.43 -25.05
CA ASP A 597 -31.06 -16.82 -25.62
C ASP A 597 -31.06 -17.03 -27.15
N GLN A 598 -31.22 -15.94 -27.91
CA GLN A 598 -30.80 -15.85 -29.31
C GLN A 598 -29.78 -14.73 -29.45
N ASP A 599 -28.58 -14.96 -28.94
CA ASP A 599 -27.40 -14.22 -29.41
C ASP A 599 -26.75 -15.00 -30.56
N SER A 600 -27.29 -14.78 -31.76
CA SER A 600 -26.60 -15.04 -33.01
C SER A 600 -26.54 -13.77 -33.85
N THR A 601 -25.33 -13.22 -33.93
CA THR A 601 -24.76 -12.46 -35.07
C THR A 601 -25.25 -11.04 -35.39
N THR A 602 -24.25 -10.20 -35.68
CA THR A 602 -24.22 -8.97 -36.50
C THR A 602 -24.78 -7.67 -35.89
N ILE A 603 -23.87 -6.83 -35.38
CA ILE A 603 -24.08 -5.39 -35.22
C ILE A 603 -23.60 -4.72 -36.51
N ASP A 604 -24.55 -4.32 -37.34
CA ASP A 604 -24.33 -3.30 -38.38
C ASP A 604 -24.52 -1.91 -37.76
N LEU A 605 -23.51 -1.05 -37.93
CA LEU A 605 -23.57 0.38 -37.62
C LEU A 605 -24.33 1.13 -38.71
N PRO A 606 -25.18 2.11 -38.37
CA PRO A 606 -25.46 3.23 -39.25
C PRO A 606 -24.78 4.51 -38.75
N ASP A 607 -23.98 5.05 -39.66
CA ASP A 607 -23.50 6.43 -39.73
C ASP A 607 -24.67 7.41 -39.95
N VAL A 608 -24.56 8.67 -39.49
CA VAL A 608 -25.09 9.92 -40.09
C VAL A 608 -24.87 11.11 -39.13
N SER A 609 -23.89 11.93 -39.52
CA SER A 609 -23.74 13.39 -39.51
C SER A 609 -24.78 14.33 -38.84
N SER A 610 -24.22 15.29 -38.07
CA SER A 610 -24.51 16.74 -37.95
C SER A 610 -25.94 17.28 -38.14
N GLU A 611 -26.46 18.02 -37.14
CA GLU A 611 -26.74 19.48 -37.20
C GLU A 611 -27.33 20.00 -35.86
N GLY A 612 -26.88 21.19 -35.40
CA GLY A 612 -27.74 22.20 -34.76
C GLY A 612 -27.90 22.25 -33.23
N LEU A 613 -27.02 23.02 -32.55
CA LEU A 613 -27.33 23.73 -31.28
C LEU A 613 -28.19 24.97 -31.59
N PRO A 614 -29.11 25.42 -30.68
CA PRO A 614 -28.78 26.48 -29.70
C PRO A 614 -29.66 26.44 -28.41
N PRO A 615 -29.67 27.49 -27.55
CA PRO A 615 -28.64 27.88 -26.59
C PRO A 615 -29.12 27.82 -25.12
N ASP A 616 -28.15 27.89 -24.21
CA ASP A 616 -28.31 28.04 -22.75
C ASP A 616 -28.94 29.39 -22.34
N PRO A 617 -29.73 29.43 -21.24
CA PRO A 617 -29.77 30.59 -20.37
C PRO A 617 -29.39 30.21 -18.93
N SER A 618 -28.31 30.81 -18.44
CA SER A 618 -28.09 31.06 -17.01
C SER A 618 -28.14 32.58 -16.75
N PRO A 619 -28.00 33.08 -15.51
CA PRO A 619 -28.33 32.57 -14.19
C PRO A 619 -29.14 33.61 -13.37
N ASP A 620 -29.71 33.27 -12.21
CA ASP A 620 -29.79 34.18 -11.05
C ASP A 620 -30.52 33.55 -9.84
N GLY A 621 -29.97 33.74 -8.63
CA GLY A 621 -30.82 34.08 -7.48
C GLY A 621 -30.88 33.20 -6.21
N ILE A 622 -29.74 33.03 -5.52
CA ILE A 622 -29.58 33.31 -4.06
C ILE A 622 -30.29 32.44 -2.97
N HIS A 623 -29.46 31.63 -2.27
CA HIS A 623 -29.28 31.36 -0.80
C HIS A 623 -30.22 31.98 0.28
N PRO A 624 -30.27 31.52 1.59
CA PRO A 624 -29.20 30.89 2.40
C PRO A 624 -29.54 29.84 3.51
N ALA A 625 -28.48 29.11 3.92
CA ALA A 625 -28.06 28.63 5.27
C ALA A 625 -29.07 28.11 6.33
N ALA A 626 -28.79 26.93 6.93
CA ALA A 626 -27.90 26.77 8.10
C ALA A 626 -28.07 25.41 8.82
N SER A 627 -26.94 24.89 9.33
CA SER A 627 -26.74 24.05 10.54
C SER A 627 -27.64 22.82 10.79
N GLY A 628 -27.16 21.61 11.05
CA GLY A 628 -25.90 21.18 11.65
C GLY A 628 -26.22 20.09 12.68
N THR A 629 -25.50 18.97 12.65
CA THR A 629 -25.08 18.19 13.82
C THR A 629 -24.26 17.00 13.35
N GLN A 630 -22.93 17.13 13.46
CA GLN A 630 -21.97 16.05 13.36
C GLN A 630 -21.10 16.12 14.60
N TYR A 631 -21.10 15.04 15.38
CA TYR A 631 -20.17 14.75 16.48
C TYR A 631 -20.03 13.21 16.57
N PRO A 632 -18.92 12.71 17.13
CA PRO A 632 -17.89 12.04 16.34
C PRO A 632 -17.71 10.57 16.77
N ILE A 633 -17.12 9.74 15.92
CA ILE A 633 -16.56 8.45 16.36
C ILE A 633 -15.06 8.42 16.06
N HIS A 634 -14.32 8.46 17.16
CA HIS A 634 -12.91 8.21 17.32
C HIS A 634 -12.43 6.94 16.59
N LYS A 635 -11.30 7.06 15.87
CA LYS A 635 -10.37 5.97 15.59
C LYS A 635 -9.07 6.24 16.37
N SER A 636 -8.95 5.65 17.55
CA SER A 636 -7.66 5.23 18.12
C SER A 636 -7.27 3.92 17.42
N ILE A 637 -6.15 3.91 16.69
CA ILE A 637 -4.82 3.44 17.14
C ILE A 637 -4.91 2.04 17.74
N ASP A 638 -4.38 1.07 16.98
CA ASP A 638 -3.57 -0.03 17.52
C ASP A 638 -2.76 -0.61 16.36
N ALA A 639 -1.44 -0.43 16.45
CA ALA A 639 -0.43 -1.16 15.71
C ALA A 639 0.22 -2.15 16.69
N PHE A 640 -0.01 -3.44 16.44
CA PHE A 640 0.80 -4.52 17.00
C PHE A 640 2.13 -4.60 16.24
N LEU A 641 3.23 -4.73 16.98
CA LEU A 641 4.40 -5.48 16.54
C LEU A 641 4.59 -6.66 17.48
N ASP A 642 4.73 -7.83 16.88
CA ASP A 642 5.38 -9.00 17.44
C ASP A 642 6.82 -8.64 17.86
N VAL A 643 7.18 -8.99 19.09
CA VAL A 643 8.56 -9.23 19.51
C VAL A 643 8.57 -10.63 20.07
N ASP A 644 9.51 -11.43 19.56
CA ASP A 644 9.80 -12.79 19.99
C ASP A 644 9.85 -12.91 21.52
N SER A 645 9.06 -13.84 22.07
CA SER A 645 9.13 -14.26 23.46
C SER A 645 9.65 -15.69 23.52
N ASP A 646 10.97 -15.84 23.64
CA ASP A 646 11.63 -17.02 24.18
C ASP A 646 12.71 -16.54 25.15
N GLU A 647 12.29 -15.87 26.24
CA GLU A 647 13.05 -15.80 27.49
C GLU A 647 12.06 -16.08 28.63
N GLU A 648 12.11 -17.31 29.16
CA GLU A 648 11.67 -17.57 30.52
C GLU A 648 12.63 -16.82 31.43
N ASP A 649 12.17 -15.76 32.11
CA ASP A 649 12.84 -15.28 33.31
C ASP A 649 11.86 -14.77 34.36
N ASP A 650 12.03 -15.37 35.52
CA ASP A 650 11.31 -15.24 36.77
C ASP A 650 11.66 -13.90 37.43
N TRP A 651 10.74 -12.92 37.41
CA TRP A 651 10.83 -11.73 38.27
C TRP A 651 9.53 -11.51 39.03
N ARG A 652 9.48 -12.10 40.24
CA ARG A 652 8.79 -11.47 41.37
C ARG A 652 9.72 -10.43 41.99
N ASP A 653 9.26 -9.19 42.13
CA ASP A 653 9.73 -8.27 43.19
C ASP A 653 8.67 -7.18 43.47
N PRO A 654 8.64 -6.52 44.64
CA PRO A 654 7.59 -6.73 45.63
C PRO A 654 7.08 -5.39 46.15
N THR A 655 6.58 -4.50 45.30
CA THR A 655 6.20 -3.14 45.75
C THR A 655 5.00 -2.61 45.01
N THR A 656 3.85 -3.29 45.18
CA THR A 656 2.56 -2.59 45.12
C THR A 656 1.65 -3.18 46.19
N GLY A 657 1.57 -2.45 47.30
CA GLY A 657 0.55 -2.67 48.31
C GLY A 657 -0.84 -2.51 47.69
N GLY A 658 -1.59 -3.61 47.75
CA GLY A 658 -3.04 -3.67 47.98
C GLY A 658 -3.96 -2.90 47.03
N ILE A 659 -4.53 -3.60 46.04
CA ILE A 659 -5.99 -3.71 45.84
C ILE A 659 -6.31 -5.15 45.36
N PRO A 660 -7.24 -5.88 46.01
CA PRO A 660 -7.47 -7.30 45.75
C PRO A 660 -8.55 -7.57 44.69
N LEU A 661 -8.45 -8.76 44.08
CA LEU A 661 -9.48 -9.61 43.45
C LEU A 661 -9.18 -9.96 41.99
N ARG A 662 -8.42 -11.06 41.83
CA ARG A 662 -8.38 -11.86 40.62
C ARG A 662 -9.76 -12.53 40.45
N ALA A 663 -10.69 -11.85 39.79
CA ALA A 663 -11.91 -12.49 39.33
C ALA A 663 -11.54 -13.61 38.35
N LYS A 664 -11.99 -14.86 38.61
CA LYS A 664 -11.94 -15.94 37.62
C LYS A 664 -12.62 -15.43 36.34
N LYS A 665 -11.95 -15.50 35.19
CA LYS A 665 -12.62 -15.29 33.90
C LYS A 665 -13.83 -16.24 33.85
N PRO A 666 -15.05 -15.75 33.55
CA PRO A 666 -16.22 -16.62 33.44
C PRO A 666 -15.96 -17.68 32.37
N ASP A 667 -16.40 -18.91 32.63
CA ASP A 667 -16.33 -20.00 31.66
C ASP A 667 -17.25 -19.67 30.48
N ARG A 668 -16.67 -19.18 29.38
CA ARG A 668 -17.38 -18.82 28.14
C ARG A 668 -17.79 -20.03 27.30
N SER A 669 -17.63 -21.26 27.81
CA SER A 669 -17.98 -22.45 27.02
C SER A 669 -19.49 -22.66 26.87
N TYR A 670 -20.29 -21.95 27.65
CA TYR A 670 -21.75 -21.96 27.58
C TYR A 670 -22.31 -20.55 27.70
N ASP A 671 -23.49 -20.34 27.13
CA ASP A 671 -24.23 -19.09 27.29
C ASP A 671 -24.98 -19.02 28.63
N ILE A 672 -25.71 -17.92 28.85
CA ILE A 672 -26.56 -17.71 30.04
C ILE A 672 -27.70 -18.75 30.20
N HIS A 673 -27.90 -19.62 29.21
CA HIS A 673 -28.88 -20.71 29.20
C HIS A 673 -28.20 -22.09 29.13
N HIS A 674 -26.91 -22.18 29.48
CA HIS A 674 -26.12 -23.42 29.46
C HIS A 674 -26.03 -24.13 28.10
N CYS A 675 -26.23 -23.42 26.97
CA CYS A 675 -26.03 -23.98 25.63
C CYS A 675 -24.56 -23.85 25.20
N PRO A 676 -23.94 -24.89 24.58
CA PRO A 676 -22.57 -24.81 24.09
C PRO A 676 -22.39 -23.69 23.06
N LEU A 677 -21.39 -22.84 23.28
CA LEU A 677 -21.01 -21.78 22.35
C LEU A 677 -19.89 -22.22 21.42
N ILE A 678 -19.95 -21.77 20.17
CA ILE A 678 -18.88 -21.87 19.19
C ILE A 678 -18.40 -20.48 18.77
N THR A 679 -17.09 -20.34 18.53
CA THR A 679 -16.52 -19.18 17.85
C THR A 679 -16.58 -19.43 16.33
N ALA A 680 -17.37 -18.65 15.59
CA ALA A 680 -17.48 -18.71 14.14
C ALA A 680 -16.73 -17.53 13.50
N VAL A 681 -15.72 -17.81 12.68
CA VAL A 681 -14.99 -16.81 11.89
C VAL A 681 -15.66 -16.68 10.52
N HIS A 682 -16.24 -15.52 10.25
CA HIS A 682 -16.98 -15.17 9.04
C HIS A 682 -16.33 -13.99 8.32
N ALA A 683 -16.61 -13.79 7.02
CA ALA A 683 -16.06 -12.67 6.24
C ALA A 683 -16.43 -11.28 6.81
N THR A 684 -17.51 -11.20 7.59
CA THR A 684 -17.97 -9.98 8.27
C THR A 684 -17.42 -9.81 9.70
N GLY A 685 -16.66 -10.77 10.23
CA GLY A 685 -16.12 -10.73 11.59
C GLY A 685 -16.21 -12.07 12.34
N VAL A 686 -15.92 -12.03 13.63
CA VAL A 686 -15.89 -13.18 14.54
C VAL A 686 -17.15 -13.16 15.41
N HIS A 687 -17.90 -14.24 15.37
CA HIS A 687 -19.21 -14.37 16.02
C HIS A 687 -19.17 -15.46 17.09
N GLU A 688 -19.88 -15.26 18.20
CA GLU A 688 -20.16 -16.32 19.18
C GLU A 688 -21.58 -16.83 18.94
N LEU A 689 -21.70 -18.07 18.50
CA LEU A 689 -22.98 -18.67 18.08
C LEU A 689 -23.29 -19.92 18.90
N ARG A 690 -24.59 -20.17 19.10
CA ARG A 690 -25.06 -21.46 19.62
C ARG A 690 -25.20 -22.43 18.46
N ILE A 691 -24.77 -23.67 18.64
CA ILE A 691 -25.00 -24.74 17.65
C ILE A 691 -26.02 -25.74 18.19
N ARG A 692 -26.96 -26.13 17.34
CA ARG A 692 -27.84 -27.28 17.56
C ARG A 692 -27.65 -28.27 16.40
N PRO A 693 -27.20 -29.50 16.66
CA PRO A 693 -27.10 -30.51 15.61
C PRO A 693 -28.50 -30.94 15.18
N CYS A 694 -28.64 -31.31 13.91
CA CYS A 694 -29.84 -31.92 13.38
C CYS A 694 -30.04 -33.31 14.00
N ARG A 695 -31.24 -33.57 14.52
CA ARG A 695 -31.63 -34.85 15.15
C ARG A 695 -32.83 -35.52 14.48
N CYS A 696 -33.19 -35.11 13.26
CA CYS A 696 -34.21 -35.83 12.49
C CYS A 696 -33.70 -37.24 12.13
N ASP A 697 -34.59 -38.14 11.70
CA ASP A 697 -34.20 -39.53 11.38
C ASP A 697 -33.11 -39.64 10.32
N ILE A 698 -33.01 -38.66 9.42
CA ILE A 698 -31.94 -38.58 8.41
C ILE A 698 -30.64 -38.01 9.01
N GLY A 699 -30.74 -37.05 9.92
CA GLY A 699 -29.60 -36.29 10.44
C GLY A 699 -28.97 -36.85 11.71
N ARG A 700 -29.71 -37.65 12.50
CA ARG A 700 -29.27 -38.14 13.82
C ARG A 700 -28.02 -39.03 13.76
N ASP A 701 -27.83 -39.75 12.65
CA ASP A 701 -26.71 -40.66 12.44
C ASP A 701 -25.51 -39.98 11.76
N ILE A 702 -25.68 -38.73 11.29
CA ILE A 702 -24.61 -37.96 10.65
C ILE A 702 -23.75 -37.29 11.74
N PRO A 703 -22.42 -37.52 11.78
CA PRO A 703 -21.55 -36.89 12.77
C PRO A 703 -21.60 -35.37 12.70
N ILE A 704 -21.56 -34.71 13.86
CA ILE A 704 -21.66 -33.23 13.96
C ILE A 704 -20.62 -32.53 13.07
N PHE A 705 -19.41 -33.08 12.98
CA PHE A 705 -18.34 -32.59 12.11
C PHE A 705 -18.79 -32.50 10.64
N ASP A 706 -19.50 -33.52 10.13
CA ASP A 706 -20.00 -33.54 8.75
C ASP A 706 -21.19 -32.61 8.58
N GLN A 707 -22.09 -32.55 9.57
CA GLN A 707 -23.21 -31.60 9.56
C GLN A 707 -22.71 -30.16 9.45
N MET A 708 -21.62 -29.80 10.14
CA MET A 708 -21.00 -28.47 10.03
C MET A 708 -20.50 -28.22 8.60
N LEU A 709 -19.80 -29.17 7.99
CA LEU A 709 -19.30 -29.05 6.62
C LEU A 709 -20.46 -28.93 5.61
N TYR A 710 -21.52 -29.72 5.76
CA TYR A 710 -22.75 -29.61 4.97
C TYR A 710 -23.49 -28.28 5.16
N MET A 711 -23.15 -27.49 6.17
CA MET A 711 -23.67 -26.14 6.38
C MET A 711 -22.67 -25.03 5.98
N GLY A 712 -21.52 -25.37 5.40
CA GLY A 712 -20.48 -24.41 5.01
C GLY A 712 -19.63 -23.91 6.18
N LEU A 713 -19.60 -24.66 7.29
CA LEU A 713 -18.78 -24.40 8.46
C LEU A 713 -17.63 -25.40 8.50
N TYR A 714 -16.40 -24.92 8.30
CA TYR A 714 -15.17 -25.70 8.39
C TYR A 714 -14.72 -25.82 9.87
N PRO A 715 -14.74 -27.01 10.47
CA PRO A 715 -14.34 -27.20 11.87
C PRO A 715 -12.84 -27.03 12.08
N ALA A 716 -12.43 -26.26 13.09
CA ALA A 716 -11.02 -26.12 13.45
C ALA A 716 -10.43 -27.31 14.22
N SER A 717 -11.22 -28.34 14.50
CA SER A 717 -10.76 -29.60 15.11
C SER A 717 -11.78 -30.69 14.81
N SER A 718 -11.30 -31.93 14.72
CA SER A 718 -12.11 -33.09 14.31
C SER A 718 -12.94 -33.71 15.44
N LYS A 719 -12.41 -33.70 16.68
CA LYS A 719 -13.01 -34.38 17.84
C LYS A 719 -13.97 -33.52 18.66
N LYS A 720 -13.52 -32.33 19.07
CA LYS A 720 -14.30 -31.39 19.91
C LYS A 720 -14.17 -29.97 19.36
N THR A 721 -15.05 -29.64 18.43
CA THR A 721 -15.03 -28.36 17.72
C THR A 721 -15.60 -27.24 18.58
N ARG A 722 -14.77 -26.22 18.87
CA ARG A 722 -15.17 -24.96 19.51
C ARG A 722 -14.92 -23.72 18.65
N THR A 723 -14.27 -23.90 17.49
CA THR A 723 -14.05 -22.86 16.50
C THR A 723 -14.39 -23.42 15.13
N VAL A 724 -15.12 -22.65 14.32
CA VAL A 724 -15.39 -22.94 12.90
C VAL A 724 -15.03 -21.73 12.05
N PHE A 725 -14.61 -21.98 10.81
CA PHE A 725 -14.40 -20.97 9.79
C PHE A 725 -15.45 -21.19 8.70
N THR A 726 -16.17 -20.14 8.32
CA THR A 726 -17.09 -20.27 7.20
C THR A 726 -16.32 -20.43 5.88
N PHE A 727 -16.89 -21.15 4.92
CA PHE A 727 -16.27 -21.27 3.59
C PHE A 727 -16.12 -19.90 2.92
N GLU A 728 -17.05 -18.98 3.18
CA GLU A 728 -16.98 -17.59 2.74
C GLU A 728 -15.76 -16.85 3.33
N ALA A 729 -15.46 -17.03 4.62
CA ALA A 729 -14.26 -16.44 5.23
C ALA A 729 -12.96 -17.00 4.62
N LEU A 730 -12.91 -18.30 4.33
CA LEU A 730 -11.75 -18.92 3.69
C LEU A 730 -11.59 -18.44 2.24
N HIS A 731 -12.70 -18.25 1.53
CA HIS A 731 -12.68 -17.68 0.18
C HIS A 731 -12.27 -16.20 0.17
N ASP A 732 -12.82 -15.38 1.07
CA ASP A 732 -12.43 -13.98 1.27
C ASP A 732 -10.93 -13.88 1.58
N TYR A 733 -10.42 -14.75 2.45
CA TYR A 733 -8.98 -14.81 2.73
C TYR A 733 -8.14 -15.18 1.50
N ASP A 734 -8.56 -16.18 0.71
CA ASP A 734 -7.82 -16.58 -0.49
C ASP A 734 -7.79 -15.44 -1.54
N ILE A 735 -8.90 -14.73 -1.75
CA ILE A 735 -8.97 -13.59 -2.67
C ILE A 735 -8.16 -12.41 -2.14
N GLU A 736 -8.26 -12.09 -0.85
CA GLU A 736 -7.49 -11.01 -0.24
C GLU A 736 -5.98 -11.33 -0.26
N ASN A 737 -5.60 -12.58 -0.01
CA ASN A 737 -4.21 -13.01 -0.13
C ASN A 737 -3.70 -12.99 -1.58
N LEU A 738 -4.58 -13.16 -2.57
CA LEU A 738 -4.21 -13.11 -3.99
C LEU A 738 -4.12 -11.68 -4.53
N GLU A 739 -5.16 -10.88 -4.31
CA GLU A 739 -5.36 -9.57 -4.95
C GLU A 739 -4.82 -8.40 -4.14
N THR A 740 -4.77 -8.52 -2.81
CA THR A 740 -4.25 -7.47 -1.91
C THR A 740 -2.96 -7.87 -1.21
N LYS A 741 -2.41 -9.03 -1.61
CA LYS A 741 -1.32 -9.81 -0.97
C LYS A 741 -1.23 -9.60 0.56
N ALA A 742 -2.39 -9.51 1.21
CA ALA A 742 -2.47 -9.32 2.64
C ALA A 742 -1.97 -10.57 3.35
N SER A 743 -1.21 -10.38 4.43
CA SER A 743 -0.83 -11.49 5.30
C SER A 743 -2.05 -12.03 6.05
N ALA A 744 -2.00 -13.30 6.45
CA ALA A 744 -3.05 -13.89 7.31
C ALA A 744 -3.30 -13.06 8.58
N ALA A 745 -2.25 -12.42 9.11
CA ALA A 745 -2.36 -11.54 10.28
C ALA A 745 -3.19 -10.30 9.97
N LYS A 746 -2.94 -9.64 8.82
CA LYS A 746 -3.70 -8.45 8.42
C LYS A 746 -5.15 -8.77 8.05
N HIS A 747 -5.38 -9.91 7.41
CA HIS A 747 -6.74 -10.40 7.19
C HIS A 747 -7.45 -10.66 8.53
N TYR A 748 -6.79 -11.28 9.51
CA TYR A 748 -7.40 -11.47 10.83
C TYR A 748 -7.62 -10.13 11.57
N ASP A 749 -6.70 -9.17 11.47
CA ASP A 749 -6.86 -7.80 12.00
C ASP A 749 -8.08 -7.08 11.38
N LYS A 750 -8.33 -7.27 10.07
CA LYS A 750 -9.55 -6.79 9.41
C LYS A 750 -10.78 -7.42 10.07
N LEU A 751 -10.81 -8.73 10.26
CA LEU A 751 -11.94 -9.43 10.90
C LEU A 751 -12.17 -8.95 12.34
N THR A 752 -11.10 -8.73 13.12
CA THR A 752 -11.24 -8.19 14.49
C THR A 752 -11.81 -6.78 14.49
N ARG A 753 -11.37 -5.91 13.57
CA ARG A 753 -11.91 -4.55 13.44
C ARG A 753 -13.34 -4.51 12.90
N LEU A 754 -13.72 -5.41 12.00
CA LEU A 754 -15.11 -5.56 11.57
C LEU A 754 -16.02 -6.01 12.72
N THR A 755 -15.49 -6.86 13.60
CA THR A 755 -16.21 -7.34 14.80
C THR A 755 -16.35 -6.25 15.86
N ALA A 756 -15.25 -5.58 16.22
CA ALA A 756 -15.19 -4.57 17.27
C ALA A 756 -14.10 -3.53 16.97
N ASN A 757 -14.41 -2.55 16.12
CA ASN A 757 -13.43 -1.54 15.68
C ASN A 757 -12.82 -0.72 16.83
N ALA A 758 -13.58 -0.43 17.88
CA ALA A 758 -13.11 0.35 19.03
C ALA A 758 -12.25 -0.46 20.02
N PHE A 759 -12.45 -1.79 20.06
CA PHE A 759 -11.81 -2.69 21.03
C PHE A 759 -11.39 -4.02 20.37
N PRO A 760 -10.49 -3.99 19.36
CA PRO A 760 -10.12 -5.18 18.60
C PRO A 760 -9.47 -6.26 19.47
N THR A 761 -8.81 -5.88 20.56
CA THR A 761 -8.17 -6.78 21.54
C THR A 761 -9.16 -7.63 22.34
N MET A 762 -10.47 -7.28 22.33
CA MET A 762 -11.53 -8.07 22.99
C MET A 762 -12.04 -9.22 22.13
N VAL A 763 -11.72 -9.24 20.83
CA VAL A 763 -12.11 -10.29 19.89
C VAL A 763 -11.21 -11.52 20.11
N PRO A 764 -11.77 -12.75 20.20
CA PRO A 764 -10.96 -13.95 20.38
C PRO A 764 -9.90 -14.10 19.28
N GLY A 765 -8.63 -14.33 19.66
CA GLY A 765 -7.57 -14.63 18.70
C GLY A 765 -7.71 -16.06 18.14
N ARG A 766 -7.81 -16.18 16.80
CA ARG A 766 -7.85 -17.46 16.05
C ARG A 766 -6.88 -17.49 14.88
N TYR A 767 -5.84 -16.66 14.95
CA TYR A 767 -4.81 -16.54 13.91
C TYR A 767 -4.07 -17.86 13.64
N ARG A 768 -3.70 -18.61 14.69
CA ARG A 768 -3.01 -19.90 14.56
C ARG A 768 -3.88 -20.94 13.83
N GLU A 769 -5.17 -20.97 14.16
CA GLU A 769 -6.15 -21.83 13.50
C GLU A 769 -6.38 -21.41 12.05
N LEU A 770 -6.44 -20.10 11.76
CA LEU A 770 -6.54 -19.58 10.39
C LEU A 770 -5.36 -20.04 9.53
N LEU A 771 -4.12 -19.92 10.02
CA LEU A 771 -2.92 -20.36 9.29
C LEU A 771 -3.00 -21.84 8.91
N ARG A 772 -3.44 -22.70 9.84
CA ARG A 772 -3.57 -24.14 9.60
C ARG A 772 -4.70 -24.44 8.62
N ILE A 773 -5.91 -23.93 8.89
CA ILE A 773 -7.10 -24.22 8.08
C ILE A 773 -6.97 -23.65 6.68
N ALA A 774 -6.33 -22.50 6.49
CA ALA A 774 -6.06 -21.99 5.14
C ALA A 774 -5.18 -22.94 4.32
N ARG A 775 -4.19 -23.60 4.95
CA ARG A 775 -3.37 -24.63 4.28
C ARG A 775 -4.20 -25.86 3.92
N GLU A 776 -5.03 -26.33 4.85
CA GLU A 776 -5.96 -27.45 4.64
C GLU A 776 -6.93 -27.14 3.48
N TRP A 777 -7.54 -25.95 3.51
CA TRP A 777 -8.49 -25.46 2.51
C TRP A 777 -7.89 -25.37 1.11
N ARG A 778 -6.70 -24.77 0.97
CA ARG A 778 -6.00 -24.70 -0.33
C ARG A 778 -5.64 -26.10 -0.85
N ASN A 779 -5.27 -27.02 0.03
CA ASN A 779 -5.02 -28.42 -0.37
C ASN A 779 -6.29 -29.09 -0.89
N LEU A 780 -7.42 -28.94 -0.19
CA LEU A 780 -8.71 -29.46 -0.62
C LEU A 780 -9.16 -28.84 -1.95
N LYS A 781 -9.01 -27.52 -2.13
CA LYS A 781 -9.37 -26.83 -3.37
C LYS A 781 -8.49 -27.21 -4.55
N ALA A 782 -7.20 -27.43 -4.33
CA ALA A 782 -6.31 -27.95 -5.37
C ALA A 782 -6.72 -29.37 -5.82
N ARG A 783 -7.03 -30.25 -4.86
CA ARG A 783 -7.52 -31.62 -5.14
C ARG A 783 -8.87 -31.63 -5.84
N GLN A 784 -9.80 -30.80 -5.37
CA GLN A 784 -11.12 -30.65 -5.98
C GLN A 784 -11.00 -30.22 -7.45
N ARG A 785 -10.17 -29.20 -7.73
CA ARG A 785 -9.92 -28.69 -9.08
C ARG A 785 -9.29 -29.72 -10.00
N ALA A 786 -8.38 -30.55 -9.48
CA ALA A 786 -7.74 -31.61 -10.23
C ALA A 786 -8.59 -32.90 -10.36
N GLY A 787 -9.82 -32.91 -9.81
CA GLY A 787 -10.75 -34.04 -9.96
C GLY A 787 -10.54 -35.20 -8.96
N TYR A 788 -9.62 -35.06 -8.00
CA TYR A 788 -9.34 -36.10 -7.01
C TYR A 788 -10.43 -36.25 -5.93
N ALA A 789 -11.56 -35.57 -6.06
CA ALA A 789 -12.74 -35.84 -5.24
C ALA A 789 -13.46 -37.14 -5.64
N TYR A 790 -13.26 -37.60 -6.88
CA TYR A 790 -13.92 -38.79 -7.45
C TYR A 790 -12.96 -39.95 -7.72
N GLN A 791 -11.67 -39.78 -7.40
CA GLN A 791 -10.60 -40.76 -7.58
C GLN A 791 -9.98 -41.08 -6.22
N SER A 792 -9.39 -42.27 -6.04
CA SER A 792 -8.64 -42.60 -4.82
C SER A 792 -7.45 -41.64 -4.64
N ALA A 793 -7.22 -41.19 -3.42
CA ALA A 793 -6.21 -40.17 -3.13
C ALA A 793 -4.74 -40.63 -3.25
N ASP A 794 -4.52 -41.92 -3.51
CA ASP A 794 -3.20 -42.57 -3.54
C ASP A 794 -2.45 -42.42 -4.88
N ASP A 795 -3.06 -41.78 -5.89
CA ASP A 795 -2.49 -41.69 -7.26
C ASP A 795 -2.05 -40.28 -7.69
N ILE A 796 -1.88 -39.32 -6.78
CA ILE A 796 -1.41 -37.98 -7.16
C ILE A 796 0.07 -38.05 -7.54
N GLY A 797 0.34 -38.13 -8.85
CA GLY A 797 1.69 -38.09 -9.39
C GLY A 797 2.37 -36.71 -9.23
N PRO A 798 3.68 -36.64 -9.52
CA PRO A 798 4.44 -35.40 -9.54
C PRO A 798 3.76 -34.31 -10.37
N GLY A 799 3.49 -33.16 -9.76
CA GLY A 799 2.81 -32.03 -10.42
C GLY A 799 1.33 -32.21 -10.69
N GLY A 800 0.69 -33.29 -10.20
CA GLY A 800 -0.71 -33.62 -10.49
C GLY A 800 -1.75 -32.63 -9.96
N LEU A 801 -1.38 -31.69 -9.09
CA LEU A 801 -2.23 -30.60 -8.59
C LEU A 801 -1.87 -29.22 -9.18
N ALA A 802 -0.83 -29.14 -10.01
CA ALA A 802 -0.39 -27.89 -10.62
C ALA A 802 -1.28 -27.50 -11.80
N LEU A 803 -1.52 -26.20 -11.98
CA LEU A 803 -2.13 -25.71 -13.21
C LEU A 803 -1.06 -25.59 -14.27
N PHE A 804 -1.28 -26.23 -15.42
CA PHE A 804 -0.39 -26.11 -16.55
C PHE A 804 -0.96 -25.19 -17.62
N CYS A 805 -0.08 -24.62 -18.47
CA CYS A 805 -0.48 -23.69 -19.51
C CYS A 805 -1.44 -24.37 -20.52
N PRO A 806 -2.73 -23.97 -20.59
CA PRO A 806 -3.73 -24.66 -21.40
C PRO A 806 -3.52 -24.43 -22.90
N THR A 807 -2.93 -23.29 -23.27
CA THR A 807 -2.82 -22.83 -24.66
C THR A 807 -1.58 -23.37 -25.36
N CYS A 808 -0.54 -23.76 -24.62
CA CYS A 808 0.69 -24.19 -25.25
C CYS A 808 0.61 -25.66 -25.72
N PRO A 809 1.45 -26.08 -26.69
CA PRO A 809 1.43 -27.42 -27.27
C PRO A 809 1.53 -28.56 -26.24
N GLN A 810 0.63 -29.54 -26.31
CA GLN A 810 0.54 -30.71 -25.43
C GLN A 810 0.16 -31.96 -26.25
N PRO A 811 1.12 -32.86 -26.51
CA PRO A 811 0.85 -34.11 -27.22
C PRO A 811 -0.29 -34.92 -26.57
N GLY A 812 -1.25 -35.38 -27.38
CA GLY A 812 -2.40 -36.17 -26.91
C GLY A 812 -3.50 -35.36 -26.19
N ILE A 813 -3.36 -34.03 -26.09
CA ILE A 813 -4.37 -33.15 -25.46
C ILE A 813 -4.89 -32.12 -26.45
N ASN A 814 -4.01 -31.27 -27.00
CA ASN A 814 -4.39 -30.15 -27.86
C ASN A 814 -3.58 -30.09 -29.17
N LEU A 815 -2.92 -31.18 -29.54
CA LEU A 815 -2.22 -31.34 -30.81
C LEU A 815 -2.92 -32.40 -31.68
N PRO A 816 -2.98 -32.20 -33.01
CA PRO A 816 -3.54 -33.20 -33.93
C PRO A 816 -2.63 -34.43 -34.02
N ASP A 817 -3.14 -35.63 -34.31
CA ASP A 817 -2.36 -36.87 -34.23
C ASP A 817 -1.14 -36.91 -35.18
N ASP A 818 -1.20 -36.22 -36.31
CA ASP A 818 -0.18 -36.12 -37.34
C ASP A 818 0.82 -34.96 -37.12
N TRP A 819 0.76 -34.26 -35.98
CA TRP A 819 1.58 -33.08 -35.70
C TRP A 819 3.10 -33.29 -35.87
N LYS A 820 3.58 -34.54 -35.69
CA LYS A 820 5.00 -34.92 -35.86
C LYS A 820 5.46 -34.95 -37.32
N GLU A 821 4.52 -35.08 -38.25
CA GLU A 821 4.79 -35.14 -39.69
C GLU A 821 4.81 -33.75 -40.34
N ASP A 822 4.33 -32.71 -39.62
CA ASP A 822 4.37 -31.33 -40.09
C ASP A 822 5.83 -30.89 -40.33
N PRO A 823 6.17 -30.41 -41.54
CA PRO A 823 7.53 -29.96 -41.84
C PRO A 823 7.97 -28.75 -41.00
N ASP A 824 7.03 -27.96 -40.45
CA ASP A 824 7.31 -26.82 -39.58
C ASP A 824 7.02 -27.14 -38.11
N GLN A 825 7.99 -27.79 -37.47
CA GLN A 825 7.93 -28.15 -36.05
C GLN A 825 8.03 -26.93 -35.11
N THR A 826 8.35 -25.73 -35.59
CA THR A 826 8.50 -24.55 -34.74
C THR A 826 7.17 -24.05 -34.17
N LYS A 827 6.05 -24.35 -34.85
CA LYS A 827 4.68 -24.07 -34.37
C LYS A 827 4.40 -24.74 -33.02
N TYR A 828 4.92 -25.96 -32.84
CA TYR A 828 4.72 -26.78 -31.65
C TYR A 828 5.80 -26.58 -30.58
N MET A 829 6.71 -25.62 -30.77
CA MET A 829 7.81 -25.34 -29.85
C MET A 829 7.30 -24.83 -28.49
N ARG A 830 7.85 -25.40 -27.41
CA ARG A 830 7.67 -24.91 -26.03
C ARG A 830 8.81 -24.00 -25.59
N THR A 831 8.50 -22.93 -24.88
CA THR A 831 9.48 -22.03 -24.28
C THR A 831 9.56 -22.25 -22.77
N LEU A 832 10.76 -22.52 -22.25
CA LEU A 832 11.08 -22.70 -20.85
C LEU A 832 11.94 -21.52 -20.42
N LEU A 833 11.39 -20.67 -19.55
CA LEU A 833 12.07 -19.53 -18.96
C LEU A 833 12.49 -19.89 -17.54
N ALA A 834 13.78 -19.85 -17.25
CA ALA A 834 14.33 -20.08 -15.92
C ALA A 834 14.59 -18.74 -15.21
N ASP A 835 14.18 -18.65 -13.95
CA ASP A 835 14.46 -17.51 -13.08
C ASP A 835 14.60 -17.94 -11.61
N GLY A 836 15.33 -17.16 -10.84
CA GLY A 836 15.62 -17.37 -9.42
C GLY A 836 15.12 -16.23 -8.54
N ASN A 837 14.34 -16.56 -7.51
CA ASN A 837 13.93 -15.61 -6.47
C ASN A 837 14.76 -15.82 -5.20
N PHE A 838 15.59 -14.82 -4.86
CA PHE A 838 16.51 -14.82 -3.72
C PHE A 838 15.96 -14.16 -2.44
N LYS A 839 14.66 -13.88 -2.39
CA LYS A 839 14.00 -13.26 -1.23
C LYS A 839 13.07 -14.23 -0.50
N GLN A 840 12.95 -15.45 -1.01
CA GLN A 840 12.07 -16.47 -0.47
C GLN A 840 12.85 -17.37 0.49
N ASP A 841 13.19 -16.78 1.63
CA ASP A 841 13.96 -17.43 2.68
C ASP A 841 13.07 -18.36 3.52
N HIS A 842 13.65 -19.48 3.95
CA HIS A 842 13.03 -20.38 4.90
C HIS A 842 13.97 -20.56 6.10
N LEU A 843 13.39 -20.43 7.30
CA LEU A 843 14.12 -20.61 8.55
C LEU A 843 14.36 -22.10 8.80
N VAL A 844 15.50 -22.43 9.40
CA VAL A 844 15.76 -23.78 9.91
C VAL A 844 14.67 -24.15 10.92
N MET A 845 13.92 -25.21 10.64
CA MET A 845 12.86 -25.67 11.54
C MET A 845 13.45 -26.25 12.83
N LYS A 846 12.92 -25.81 13.98
CA LYS A 846 13.30 -26.30 15.31
C LYS A 846 13.09 -27.82 15.46
N TYR A 847 12.06 -28.37 14.81
CA TYR A 847 11.70 -29.79 14.82
C TYR A 847 11.26 -30.26 13.42
N ASP A 848 12.18 -30.34 12.45
CA ASP A 848 11.89 -30.80 11.06
C ASP A 848 11.23 -32.19 11.02
N SER A 849 11.55 -33.08 11.96
CA SER A 849 10.92 -34.41 12.05
C SER A 849 9.44 -34.39 12.46
N ASP A 850 8.94 -33.27 12.98
CA ASP A 850 7.53 -33.09 13.33
C ASP A 850 6.74 -32.32 12.25
N ASP A 851 7.39 -31.89 11.17
CA ASP A 851 6.72 -31.23 10.04
C ASP A 851 5.74 -32.17 9.32
N VAL A 852 4.65 -31.61 8.80
CA VAL A 852 3.55 -32.34 8.15
C VAL A 852 3.28 -31.74 6.77
N PRO A 853 3.92 -32.25 5.71
CA PRO A 853 3.70 -31.75 4.34
C PRO A 853 2.34 -32.22 3.79
N LEU A 854 1.55 -31.29 3.24
CA LEU A 854 0.24 -31.61 2.65
C LEU A 854 0.31 -31.97 1.15
N SER A 855 1.40 -31.59 0.48
CA SER A 855 1.55 -31.69 -0.98
C SER A 855 3.02 -31.68 -1.40
N ASP A 856 3.82 -32.64 -0.91
CA ASP A 856 5.22 -32.79 -1.33
C ASP A 856 5.29 -33.28 -2.79
N GLY A 857 5.84 -32.47 -3.69
CA GLY A 857 5.93 -32.81 -5.12
C GLY A 857 4.61 -32.79 -5.90
N HIS A 858 3.45 -32.64 -5.26
CA HIS A 858 2.17 -32.69 -5.97
C HIS A 858 1.87 -31.42 -6.79
N GLY A 859 2.52 -30.30 -6.50
CA GLY A 859 2.30 -29.00 -7.15
C GLY A 859 3.47 -28.57 -8.05
N TYR A 860 3.84 -27.29 -7.98
CA TYR A 860 4.99 -26.77 -8.74
C TYR A 860 6.34 -27.17 -8.13
N MET A 861 6.40 -27.29 -6.79
CA MET A 861 7.61 -27.73 -6.09
C MET A 861 7.93 -29.18 -6.43
N VAL A 862 9.22 -29.49 -6.57
CA VAL A 862 9.71 -30.87 -6.72
C VAL A 862 9.56 -31.67 -5.42
N THR A 863 9.41 -33.00 -5.53
CA THR A 863 9.42 -33.90 -4.36
C THR A 863 10.75 -33.80 -3.60
N ARG A 864 10.70 -33.58 -2.28
CA ARG A 864 11.89 -33.36 -1.44
C ARG A 864 12.89 -34.51 -1.48
N ALA A 865 12.43 -35.75 -1.33
CA ALA A 865 13.34 -36.90 -1.17
C ALA A 865 14.21 -37.19 -2.41
N PRO A 866 13.67 -37.33 -3.64
CA PRO A 866 14.48 -37.51 -4.85
C PRO A 866 15.42 -36.33 -5.13
N PHE A 867 14.94 -35.10 -4.86
CA PHE A 867 15.75 -33.90 -5.03
C PHE A 867 16.94 -33.87 -4.07
N ASN A 868 16.75 -34.25 -2.81
CA ASN A 868 17.84 -34.33 -1.83
C ASN A 868 18.88 -35.38 -2.22
N VAL A 869 18.45 -36.57 -2.67
CA VAL A 869 19.35 -37.61 -3.18
C VAL A 869 20.17 -37.09 -4.37
N TYR A 870 19.54 -36.35 -5.28
CA TYR A 870 20.24 -35.68 -6.38
C TYR A 870 21.28 -34.68 -5.88
N LEU A 871 20.94 -33.85 -4.90
CA LEU A 871 21.86 -32.85 -4.34
C LEU A 871 23.04 -33.48 -3.59
N ASP A 872 22.84 -34.64 -2.95
CA ASP A 872 23.91 -35.36 -2.26
C ASP A 872 24.83 -36.07 -3.25
N ALA A 873 24.30 -36.50 -4.40
CA ALA A 873 25.06 -37.13 -5.48
C ALA A 873 25.81 -36.14 -6.39
N THR A 874 25.49 -34.83 -6.30
CA THR A 874 26.04 -33.80 -7.20
C THR A 874 26.75 -32.70 -6.44
N SER A 875 28.02 -32.47 -6.77
CA SER A 875 28.80 -31.34 -6.25
C SER A 875 28.62 -30.09 -7.12
N ASP A 876 28.63 -28.90 -6.51
CA ASP A 876 28.73 -27.66 -7.27
C ASP A 876 30.06 -27.65 -8.07
N PRO A 877 30.04 -27.45 -9.39
CA PRO A 877 31.27 -27.29 -10.15
C PRO A 877 32.02 -26.04 -9.65
N VAL A 878 33.35 -26.10 -9.60
CA VAL A 878 34.21 -24.95 -9.29
C VAL A 878 33.78 -23.78 -10.17
N ASN A 879 33.45 -22.63 -9.55
CA ASN A 879 33.10 -21.40 -10.26
C ASN A 879 34.15 -21.11 -11.32
N LEU A 880 33.84 -21.38 -12.58
CA LEU A 880 34.64 -20.91 -13.70
C LEU A 880 34.57 -19.38 -13.68
N GLU A 881 35.71 -18.72 -13.83
CA GLU A 881 35.72 -17.26 -13.88
C GLU A 881 34.76 -16.78 -14.97
N PRO A 882 33.84 -15.84 -14.66
CA PRO A 882 32.85 -15.40 -15.61
C PRO A 882 33.54 -14.77 -16.82
N SER A 883 33.31 -15.35 -18.00
CA SER A 883 33.86 -14.88 -19.28
C SER A 883 33.13 -13.64 -19.84
N CYS A 884 32.10 -13.14 -19.14
CA CYS A 884 31.28 -12.00 -19.55
C CYS A 884 31.41 -10.84 -18.56
N HIS A 885 31.43 -9.61 -19.08
CA HIS A 885 31.56 -8.39 -18.28
C HIS A 885 30.36 -8.23 -17.33
N GLU A 886 30.65 -8.17 -16.02
CA GLU A 886 29.73 -7.71 -14.95
C GLU A 886 28.66 -8.66 -14.38
N HIS A 887 28.91 -9.97 -14.26
CA HIS A 887 28.14 -10.83 -13.32
C HIS A 887 28.68 -10.82 -11.87
N ARG A 888 29.10 -9.66 -11.35
CA ARG A 888 29.56 -9.52 -9.94
C ARG A 888 28.43 -9.62 -8.89
N ALA A 889 27.16 -9.59 -9.31
CA ALA A 889 25.99 -9.72 -8.43
C ALA A 889 25.85 -11.14 -7.82
N VAL A 890 26.17 -12.18 -8.59
CA VAL A 890 26.07 -13.59 -8.17
C VAL A 890 27.05 -13.89 -7.03
N THR A 891 28.20 -13.20 -6.98
CA THR A 891 29.25 -13.45 -5.97
C THR A 891 28.91 -12.87 -4.60
N GLN A 892 28.04 -11.85 -4.51
CA GLN A 892 27.63 -11.25 -3.22
C GLN A 892 26.41 -11.93 -2.57
N GLN A 893 25.57 -12.63 -3.35
CA GLN A 893 24.37 -13.34 -2.86
C GLN A 893 24.67 -14.74 -2.28
N ASN A 894 25.88 -15.27 -2.47
CA ASN A 894 26.28 -16.60 -1.99
C ASN A 894 26.75 -16.66 -0.51
N LYS A 895 26.31 -15.72 0.33
CA LYS A 895 26.59 -15.79 1.78
C LYS A 895 25.58 -16.73 2.43
N SER A 896 26.07 -17.87 2.94
CA SER A 896 25.26 -18.75 3.79
C SER A 896 24.90 -18.02 5.08
N HIS A 897 23.61 -17.92 5.39
CA HIS A 897 23.12 -17.44 6.67
C HIS A 897 22.79 -18.64 7.55
N ALA A 898 23.43 -18.77 8.71
CA ALA A 898 23.35 -19.97 9.55
C ALA A 898 21.93 -20.31 10.07
N HIS A 899 20.98 -19.37 10.01
CA HIS A 899 19.60 -19.54 10.46
C HIS A 899 18.62 -19.93 9.33
N LEU A 900 19.09 -20.03 8.07
CA LEU A 900 18.27 -20.37 6.90
C LEU A 900 18.64 -21.75 6.34
N ASP A 901 17.64 -22.58 6.05
CA ASP A 901 17.82 -23.84 5.29
C ASP A 901 17.53 -23.67 3.78
N VAL A 902 16.72 -22.67 3.42
CA VAL A 902 16.46 -22.22 2.05
C VAL A 902 16.71 -20.71 1.94
N THR A 903 17.45 -20.31 0.91
CA THR A 903 17.90 -18.93 0.61
C THR A 903 17.18 -18.33 -0.61
N GLY A 904 16.20 -19.04 -1.13
CA GLY A 904 15.49 -18.70 -2.36
C GLY A 904 14.95 -19.92 -3.09
N ILE A 905 14.29 -19.66 -4.21
CA ILE A 905 13.71 -20.70 -5.08
C ILE A 905 14.08 -20.44 -6.53
N GLY A 906 14.25 -21.51 -7.31
CA GLY A 906 14.37 -21.47 -8.77
C GLY A 906 13.13 -22.07 -9.42
N ALA A 907 12.63 -21.46 -10.48
CA ALA A 907 11.44 -21.95 -11.17
C ALA A 907 11.62 -21.93 -12.69
N ILE A 908 10.90 -22.83 -13.36
CA ILE A 908 10.73 -22.82 -14.81
C ILE A 908 9.31 -22.37 -15.12
N ALA A 909 9.17 -21.34 -15.95
CA ALA A 909 7.89 -20.81 -16.41
C ALA A 909 7.77 -20.89 -17.93
N CYS A 910 6.53 -20.91 -18.42
CA CYS A 910 6.23 -20.80 -19.83
C CYS A 910 6.54 -19.38 -20.32
N GLY A 911 7.50 -19.25 -21.25
CA GLY A 911 7.86 -17.95 -21.80
C GLY A 911 6.77 -17.25 -22.63
N ARG A 912 5.66 -17.94 -22.96
CA ARG A 912 4.53 -17.35 -23.72
C ARG A 912 3.43 -16.80 -22.84
N HIS A 913 3.05 -17.52 -21.78
CA HIS A 913 1.87 -17.21 -20.97
C HIS A 913 2.17 -17.11 -19.46
N GLY A 914 3.43 -17.23 -19.04
CA GLY A 914 3.85 -17.06 -17.65
C GLY A 914 3.46 -18.18 -16.68
N CYS A 915 2.75 -19.23 -17.12
CA CYS A 915 2.40 -20.35 -16.25
C CYS A 915 3.65 -21.13 -15.84
N PHE A 916 3.79 -21.44 -14.54
CA PHE A 916 4.87 -22.31 -14.06
C PHE A 916 4.71 -23.74 -14.59
N TYR A 917 5.85 -24.38 -14.86
CA TYR A 917 5.86 -25.80 -15.20
C TYR A 917 5.59 -26.62 -13.92
N PRO A 918 4.71 -27.64 -13.98
CA PRO A 918 4.48 -28.55 -12.87
C PRO A 918 5.76 -29.26 -12.44
N HIS A 919 5.90 -29.48 -11.14
CA HIS A 919 7.00 -30.26 -10.56
C HIS A 919 8.41 -29.79 -10.99
N SER A 920 8.62 -28.48 -11.22
CA SER A 920 9.90 -27.94 -11.69
C SER A 920 10.41 -26.74 -10.89
N THR A 921 9.85 -26.47 -9.72
CA THR A 921 10.34 -25.44 -8.79
C THR A 921 11.20 -26.08 -7.71
N VAL A 922 12.37 -25.51 -7.47
CA VAL A 922 13.42 -26.07 -6.60
C VAL A 922 13.83 -25.07 -5.52
N ASN A 923 14.23 -25.59 -4.35
CA ASN A 923 14.78 -24.77 -3.27
C ASN A 923 16.29 -24.55 -3.45
N PHE A 924 16.75 -23.32 -3.21
CA PHE A 924 18.17 -22.97 -3.16
C PHE A 924 18.70 -23.06 -1.73
N ARG A 925 19.66 -23.96 -1.46
CA ARG A 925 20.32 -24.02 -0.13
C ARG A 925 21.44 -23.01 0.05
N LYS A 926 22.01 -22.51 -1.05
CA LYS A 926 23.12 -21.56 -1.05
C LYS A 926 23.18 -20.79 -2.37
N GLY A 927 22.31 -19.79 -2.50
CA GLY A 927 22.18 -19.02 -3.74
C GLY A 927 21.85 -19.88 -4.97
N GLU A 928 22.00 -19.30 -6.16
CA GLU A 928 21.66 -19.96 -7.42
C GLU A 928 22.84 -20.80 -7.92
N GLY A 929 22.94 -22.02 -7.40
CA GLY A 929 23.81 -23.06 -7.94
C GLY A 929 23.21 -23.68 -9.21
N GLN A 930 24.03 -23.89 -10.25
CA GLN A 930 23.58 -24.46 -11.54
C GLN A 930 22.90 -25.84 -11.38
N ARG A 931 23.31 -26.64 -10.38
CA ARG A 931 22.69 -27.95 -10.11
C ARG A 931 21.21 -27.87 -9.71
N TYR A 932 20.78 -26.79 -9.05
CA TYR A 932 19.37 -26.60 -8.74
C TYR A 932 18.57 -26.39 -10.03
N MET A 933 19.07 -25.53 -10.91
CA MET A 933 18.44 -25.22 -12.19
C MET A 933 18.53 -26.40 -13.18
N ASP A 934 19.57 -27.23 -13.11
CA ASP A 934 19.64 -28.49 -13.86
C ASP A 934 18.42 -29.36 -13.55
N TYR A 935 18.15 -29.61 -12.26
CA TYR A 935 17.02 -30.44 -11.83
C TYR A 935 15.68 -29.82 -12.25
N ALA A 936 15.53 -28.50 -12.09
CA ALA A 936 14.34 -27.77 -12.51
C ALA A 936 14.05 -27.92 -14.02
N PHE A 937 15.07 -27.72 -14.87
CA PHE A 937 14.94 -27.90 -16.31
C PHE A 937 14.64 -29.35 -16.70
N ILE A 938 15.32 -30.33 -16.09
CA ILE A 938 15.08 -31.76 -16.36
C ILE A 938 13.61 -32.10 -16.07
N GLN A 939 13.10 -31.72 -14.91
CA GLN A 939 11.71 -32.00 -14.56
C GLN A 939 10.72 -31.34 -15.52
N ALA A 940 10.95 -30.07 -15.89
CA ALA A 940 10.11 -29.38 -16.87
C ALA A 940 10.12 -30.09 -18.24
N ILE A 941 11.28 -30.57 -18.70
CA ILE A 941 11.43 -31.29 -19.98
C ILE A 941 10.75 -32.66 -19.92
N LEU A 942 10.92 -33.41 -18.82
CA LEU A 942 10.25 -34.70 -18.62
C LEU A 942 8.72 -34.56 -18.61
N TYR A 943 8.20 -33.44 -18.07
CA TYR A 943 6.78 -33.16 -18.06
C TYR A 943 6.20 -32.94 -19.48
N ILE A 944 6.96 -32.31 -20.37
CA ILE A 944 6.57 -32.07 -21.77
C ILE A 944 7.12 -33.09 -22.77
N ARG A 945 7.48 -34.29 -22.28
CA ARG A 945 8.01 -35.37 -23.12
C ARG A 945 7.15 -35.61 -24.36
N GLY A 946 7.83 -35.89 -25.48
CA GLY A 946 7.19 -36.17 -26.76
C GLY A 946 7.16 -34.99 -27.73
N LEU A 947 7.48 -33.77 -27.29
CA LEU A 947 7.71 -32.62 -28.18
C LEU A 947 9.10 -32.70 -28.84
N LEU A 948 9.20 -32.21 -30.08
CA LEU A 948 10.43 -32.26 -30.88
C LEU A 948 11.31 -31.01 -30.76
N VAL A 949 10.75 -29.85 -30.39
CA VAL A 949 11.49 -28.58 -30.32
C VAL A 949 11.21 -27.85 -29.00
N VAL A 950 12.28 -27.46 -28.30
CA VAL A 950 12.20 -26.76 -27.02
C VAL A 950 13.15 -25.56 -27.01
N LEU A 951 12.63 -24.38 -26.68
CA LEU A 951 13.43 -23.16 -26.46
C LEU A 951 13.67 -22.98 -24.96
N MET A 952 14.94 -23.02 -24.55
CA MET A 952 15.36 -22.71 -23.19
C MET A 952 15.87 -21.27 -23.12
N LEU A 953 15.35 -20.50 -22.18
CA LEU A 953 15.76 -19.12 -21.89
C LEU A 953 16.25 -19.04 -20.45
N TYR A 954 17.42 -18.45 -20.26
CA TYR A 954 18.02 -18.26 -18.95
C TYR A 954 19.04 -17.13 -18.99
N ASP A 955 19.17 -16.35 -17.91
CA ASP A 955 20.05 -15.19 -17.85
C ASP A 955 21.51 -15.55 -18.11
N ILE A 956 21.97 -16.68 -17.57
CA ILE A 956 23.34 -17.17 -17.77
C ILE A 956 23.40 -18.30 -18.80
N MET A 957 22.50 -18.35 -19.78
CA MET A 957 22.39 -19.47 -20.74
C MET A 957 23.72 -19.77 -21.45
N CYS A 958 24.49 -18.73 -21.80
CA CYS A 958 25.80 -18.88 -22.45
C CYS A 958 26.84 -19.61 -21.58
N GLN A 959 26.75 -19.50 -20.25
CA GLN A 959 27.64 -20.20 -19.31
C GLN A 959 27.05 -21.55 -18.90
N PHE A 960 25.76 -21.57 -18.63
CA PHE A 960 25.02 -22.74 -18.15
C PHE A 960 25.05 -23.88 -19.17
N TRP A 961 24.76 -23.58 -20.44
CA TRP A 961 24.61 -24.60 -21.48
C TRP A 961 25.90 -25.37 -21.79
N VAL A 962 27.06 -24.71 -21.71
CA VAL A 962 28.38 -25.28 -22.05
C VAL A 962 28.64 -26.60 -21.31
N ASN A 963 28.17 -26.67 -20.07
CA ASN A 963 28.38 -27.83 -19.20
C ASN A 963 27.08 -28.57 -18.87
N PHE A 964 25.91 -28.07 -19.27
CA PHE A 964 24.62 -28.72 -19.00
C PHE A 964 24.57 -30.17 -19.51
N LEU A 965 24.89 -30.39 -20.79
CA LEU A 965 24.91 -31.75 -21.37
C LEU A 965 25.95 -32.65 -20.71
N LYS A 966 27.11 -32.10 -20.31
CA LYS A 966 28.15 -32.88 -19.60
C LYS A 966 27.69 -33.31 -18.21
N ARG A 967 26.99 -32.42 -17.48
CA ARG A 967 26.40 -32.72 -16.18
C ARG A 967 25.31 -33.78 -16.31
N LEU A 968 24.56 -33.80 -17.41
CA LEU A 968 23.52 -34.80 -17.67
C LEU A 968 24.07 -36.22 -17.95
N LEU A 969 25.25 -36.36 -18.57
CA LEU A 969 25.82 -37.68 -18.90
C LEU A 969 26.09 -38.58 -17.68
N GLY A 970 26.24 -37.99 -16.48
CA GLY A 970 26.43 -38.72 -15.23
C GLY A 970 25.15 -39.01 -14.45
N MET A 971 23.97 -38.63 -14.98
CA MET A 971 22.70 -38.72 -14.26
C MET A 971 22.06 -40.10 -14.34
N PRO A 972 21.33 -40.52 -13.29
CA PRO A 972 20.59 -41.79 -13.31
C PRO A 972 19.51 -41.79 -14.40
N PRO A 973 19.07 -42.96 -14.90
CA PRO A 973 18.16 -43.07 -16.05
C PRO A 973 16.86 -42.24 -15.93
N HIS A 974 16.33 -42.08 -14.71
CA HIS A 974 15.09 -41.32 -14.47
C HIS A 974 15.26 -39.79 -14.54
N LEU A 975 16.50 -39.29 -14.69
CA LEU A 975 16.83 -37.87 -14.89
C LEU A 975 17.51 -37.62 -16.26
N GLN A 976 17.52 -38.62 -17.15
CA GLN A 976 18.01 -38.45 -18.52
C GLN A 976 16.96 -37.74 -19.38
N LEU A 977 17.44 -36.89 -20.29
CA LEU A 977 16.54 -36.19 -21.22
C LEU A 977 16.02 -37.17 -22.30
N PRO A 978 14.79 -37.00 -22.79
CA PRO A 978 14.29 -37.78 -23.91
C PRO A 978 15.15 -37.57 -25.17
N GLU A 979 15.36 -38.64 -25.93
CA GLU A 979 16.09 -38.57 -27.20
C GLU A 979 15.28 -37.83 -28.28
N GLY A 980 15.97 -37.19 -29.23
CA GLY A 980 15.34 -36.58 -30.41
C GLY A 980 14.76 -35.17 -30.24
N ILE A 981 15.05 -34.47 -29.13
CA ILE A 981 14.64 -33.07 -28.90
C ILE A 981 15.68 -32.10 -29.49
N ASP A 982 15.23 -31.16 -30.32
CA ASP A 982 16.00 -30.00 -30.78
C ASP A 982 15.89 -28.85 -29.76
N PHE A 983 16.98 -28.60 -29.03
CA PHE A 983 17.07 -27.52 -28.06
C PHE A 983 17.53 -26.21 -28.69
N LYS A 984 16.60 -25.26 -28.80
CA LYS A 984 16.89 -23.84 -29.03
C LYS A 984 17.25 -23.16 -27.71
N ARG A 985 18.08 -22.12 -27.78
CA ARG A 985 18.66 -21.45 -26.61
C ARG A 985 18.62 -19.95 -26.80
N GLY A 986 18.45 -19.20 -25.71
CA GLY A 986 18.48 -17.76 -25.76
C GLY A 986 18.66 -17.13 -24.38
N ILE A 987 18.96 -15.83 -24.40
CA ILE A 987 19.10 -14.96 -23.22
C ILE A 987 17.98 -13.92 -23.30
N GLY A 988 17.37 -13.58 -22.16
CA GLY A 988 16.34 -12.54 -22.11
C GLY A 988 16.89 -11.18 -22.59
N LEU A 989 16.09 -10.42 -23.34
CA LEU A 989 16.50 -9.13 -23.92
C LEU A 989 17.01 -8.14 -22.86
N PHE A 990 16.45 -8.17 -21.65
CA PHE A 990 16.89 -7.31 -20.55
C PHE A 990 18.34 -7.61 -20.10
N HIS A 991 18.75 -8.88 -20.16
CA HIS A 991 20.07 -9.34 -19.70
C HIS A 991 21.11 -9.33 -20.82
N VAL A 992 20.68 -9.35 -22.09
CA VAL A 992 21.56 -9.43 -23.27
C VAL A 992 22.66 -8.37 -23.28
N HIS A 993 22.39 -7.16 -22.76
CA HIS A 993 23.38 -6.06 -22.73
C HIS A 993 24.53 -6.30 -21.74
N GLY A 994 24.40 -7.24 -20.80
CA GLY A 994 25.46 -7.67 -19.89
C GLY A 994 26.36 -8.78 -20.45
N HIS A 995 26.11 -9.28 -21.67
CA HIS A 995 26.90 -10.34 -22.29
C HIS A 995 27.83 -9.82 -23.39
N VAL A 996 28.92 -10.57 -23.62
CA VAL A 996 29.85 -10.31 -24.73
C VAL A 996 29.21 -10.73 -26.06
N LYS A 997 29.72 -10.21 -27.18
CA LYS A 997 29.12 -10.44 -28.51
C LYS A 997 29.04 -11.92 -28.89
N GLU A 998 29.98 -12.72 -28.42
CA GLU A 998 30.05 -14.16 -28.62
C GLU A 998 28.89 -14.91 -27.96
N CYS A 999 28.15 -14.28 -27.05
CA CYS A 999 26.96 -14.83 -26.40
C CYS A 999 25.65 -14.60 -27.18
N PHE A 1000 25.67 -13.83 -28.27
CA PHE A 1000 24.48 -13.51 -29.08
C PHE A 1000 24.22 -14.51 -30.23
N ALA A 1001 25.01 -15.59 -30.29
CA ALA A 1001 25.01 -16.57 -31.37
C ALA A 1001 23.90 -17.62 -31.26
#